data_AF-A0A1L7XWG8-F1
#
_entry.id   AF-A0A1L7XWG8-F1
#
_cell.length_a   1.000
_cell.length_b   1.000
_cell.length_c   1.000
_cell.angle_alpha   90.00
_cell.angle_beta   90.00
_cell.angle_gamma   90.00
#
_symmetry.space_group_name_H-M   'P 1'
#
loop_
_entity.id
_entity.type
_entity.pdbx_description
1 polymer ?
#
loop_
_entity_poly.entity_id
_entity_poly.type
_entity_poly.pdbx_seq_one_letter_code
_entity_poly.pdbx_strand_id
1 'polypeptide(L)'
;MAAANMSNTIEKLREYRAKGQFESGHEYVCSLVQSVQEDKLVAIEVVQLYLVQGHYIRALAACEKARVPLFDQGLEEYPSEVLNEDSVCLELLHAYVNILRHSELYTALRKAFMAHKLWLGQDVEQELIRLNIPSLNSIQTQSKIQSIIKQRDILNAIPSGPGQEHPLTVSESRILMEFWYYKILTSCMEQGLTDESQVETKKRAAKRIGDLYTYAVHNNRLREARYLLYLSVSLLDDNTKAPLMLGQFLESLGGTSFDVEKAQTHLDLAEWQIRYAFSATATEVEHHLQEAKRFFEKMDHTHGGVDVADVRLLIPGAYESLEELFRARCENADEYFSRSCYLRGLRCLLFAIPKVFNVGTLDNLVEKSIHLLHRTISDVGAELLTQITFIDITSQSLLRAPEYGYALQSLESYTKSAPEEIGPKYHSYLYLSLRKVYSSLGNTAEAIECAKKAFNISCRNRNSYIDQSDAALELGLAEWDTRVDHSTGSTEELQQIEKATDLLRTWVEKDASKLYLDGERIKCHQLGIIENYLFNFHHFEDAANKAKQWFRRGRRGNQESRTPPYEDIDARVHELIAVSNFEEAVRLAKSGLEQWQSALDPPRFHLAQGFFRVGTTLYLSARHMITSGSFGSSEEIVKYAQTLMEVMQYSYEALKAYRSTGGAETTVTCTNHIWLAIQDVKRLFEDIGLDLLKGYLEELEITESFCDSIRRSLASTENIHCIQLTDHGSAWIWIQKGKARALSDLFGIRAFVPSSLLRTICDDPAAHKLYQQELKSTKNALHASPQAYIGAARKAMADREAMKAVPVLAQLLAIREGAFDVSLETSHIQQSLNLSNIEGQKLKYVDWYFLPNSEGTTETIAIFVRDLSGKTSFRELTVTVSTVHQWIRKVFEVPEGAEPELKRKAGNRTLWELNGLLDGVDKLTDEDDLLILSPCGILNSVPLHGLKVGGQVLIDRNLIIYSSSAAVFRQCQARAVASANISTNPSEIKETHSRNDFLAVYEENLSLAAEERTNIFTSVNNIAQNFQGNIKLGQEVSKTAFTESCRDASWLFYHGHAIYNKQDVLESGLVLSDHDLTISDIFDSAAMHNSPHVTIIACDSGTQHIAPGDEPLGIVPALLFAGATSVLGCIWPIESWAGRVFSEKFHTHLNTQMVGAKNEKGSRTVVNVAAALRDAVREMMDKKSVETRLPYFWASFVLHGCWFHTNP
;
A
#
# COMPACT_ATOMS: atom_id res chain seq x y z
N MET A 1 21.44 -11.90 58.27
CA MET A 1 21.72 -10.55 57.73
C MET A 1 21.43 -10.45 56.23
N ALA A 2 21.97 -11.33 55.37
CA ALA A 2 21.68 -11.32 53.92
C ALA A 2 20.18 -11.41 53.57
N ALA A 3 19.44 -12.37 54.14
CA ALA A 3 17.99 -12.52 53.92
C ALA A 3 17.14 -11.32 54.39
N ALA A 4 17.54 -10.64 55.47
CA ALA A 4 16.86 -9.42 55.94
C ALA A 4 17.10 -8.23 55.01
N ASN A 5 18.27 -8.18 54.35
CA ASN A 5 18.61 -7.16 53.37
C ASN A 5 17.85 -7.36 52.03
N MET A 6 17.61 -8.62 51.65
CA MET A 6 16.83 -8.99 50.47
C MET A 6 15.33 -8.69 50.65
N SER A 7 14.75 -9.02 51.81
CA SER A 7 13.36 -8.68 52.13
C SER A 7 13.10 -7.17 52.06
N ASN A 8 14.02 -6.36 52.61
CA ASN A 8 13.94 -4.90 52.55
C ASN A 8 14.05 -4.37 51.09
N THR A 9 14.90 -5.01 50.29
CA THR A 9 15.04 -4.67 48.86
C THR A 9 13.75 -4.92 48.09
N ILE A 10 13.10 -6.07 48.32
CA ILE A 10 11.81 -6.44 47.71
C ILE A 10 10.72 -5.44 48.10
N GLU A 11 10.58 -5.12 49.39
CA GLU A 11 9.58 -4.14 49.85
C GLU A 11 9.79 -2.76 49.24
N LYS A 12 11.04 -2.32 49.12
CA LYS A 12 11.37 -1.03 48.54
C LYS A 12 11.10 -0.97 47.02
N LEU A 13 11.39 -2.04 46.28
CA LEU A 13 11.01 -2.15 44.86
C LEU A 13 9.49 -2.12 44.67
N ARG A 14 8.75 -2.80 45.55
CA ARG A 14 7.28 -2.77 45.55
C ARG A 14 6.75 -1.37 45.83
N GLU A 15 7.35 -0.65 46.77
CA GLU A 15 6.98 0.74 47.07
C GLU A 15 7.20 1.65 45.85
N TYR A 16 8.37 1.57 45.20
CA TYR A 16 8.65 2.36 43.99
C TYR A 16 7.65 2.06 42.88
N ARG A 17 7.34 0.77 42.63
CA ARG A 17 6.32 0.36 41.66
C ARG A 17 4.94 0.89 42.02
N ALA A 18 4.52 0.79 43.28
CA ALA A 18 3.21 1.24 43.74
C ALA A 18 3.05 2.77 43.67
N LYS A 19 4.11 3.56 43.89
CA LYS A 19 4.09 5.02 43.75
C LYS A 19 4.34 5.51 42.31
N GLY A 20 4.62 4.60 41.39
CA GLY A 20 5.03 4.92 40.02
C GLY A 20 6.40 5.60 39.91
N GLN A 21 7.23 5.53 40.95
CA GLN A 21 8.56 6.16 41.03
C GLN A 21 9.59 5.34 40.24
N PHE A 22 9.41 5.21 38.93
CA PHE A 22 10.20 4.32 38.08
C PHE A 22 11.67 4.73 37.98
N GLU A 23 11.98 6.03 37.92
CA GLU A 23 13.36 6.52 37.83
C GLU A 23 14.14 6.22 39.12
N SER A 24 13.56 6.58 40.27
CA SER A 24 14.15 6.25 41.58
C SER A 24 14.26 4.73 41.80
N GLY A 25 13.30 3.96 41.29
CA GLY A 25 13.37 2.51 41.26
C GLY A 25 14.54 2.00 40.41
N HIS A 26 14.75 2.57 39.22
CA HIS A 26 15.88 2.22 38.35
C HIS A 26 17.23 2.56 38.99
N GLU A 27 17.38 3.77 39.53
CA GLU A 27 18.59 4.18 40.27
C GLU A 27 18.86 3.23 41.44
N TYR A 28 17.81 2.86 42.19
CA TYR A 28 17.94 1.90 43.28
C TYR A 28 18.43 0.54 42.77
N VAL A 29 17.85 -0.01 41.69
CA VAL A 29 18.30 -1.26 41.07
C VAL A 29 19.76 -1.19 40.64
N CYS A 30 20.18 -0.09 40.02
CA CYS A 30 21.57 0.12 39.62
C CYS A 30 22.54 0.20 40.81
N SER A 31 22.07 0.63 41.98
CA SER A 31 22.85 0.68 43.22
C SER A 31 23.00 -0.69 43.93
N LEU A 32 22.19 -1.69 43.57
CA LEU A 32 22.25 -3.03 44.17
C LEU A 32 23.53 -3.75 43.72
N VAL A 33 24.17 -4.45 44.65
CA VAL A 33 25.31 -5.32 44.32
C VAL A 33 24.87 -6.49 43.43
N GLN A 34 25.77 -6.97 42.58
CA GLN A 34 25.48 -8.01 41.57
C GLN A 34 24.82 -9.26 42.17
N SER A 35 25.32 -9.75 43.31
CA SER A 35 24.75 -10.94 43.98
C SER A 35 23.30 -10.78 44.45
N VAL A 36 22.83 -9.53 44.64
CA VAL A 36 21.43 -9.23 44.97
C VAL A 36 20.58 -9.11 43.71
N GLN A 37 21.15 -8.63 42.61
CA GLN A 37 20.48 -8.59 41.30
C GLN A 37 20.29 -9.99 40.69
N GLU A 38 21.19 -10.93 41.01
CA GLU A 38 21.13 -12.34 40.59
C GLU A 38 20.14 -13.18 41.42
N ASP A 39 19.63 -12.64 42.52
CA ASP A 39 18.58 -13.31 43.29
C ASP A 39 17.25 -13.32 42.51
N LYS A 40 16.60 -14.49 42.46
CA LYS A 40 15.41 -14.69 41.62
C LYS A 40 14.22 -13.87 42.08
N LEU A 41 13.99 -13.74 43.39
CA LEU A 41 12.87 -12.97 43.92
C LEU A 41 13.06 -11.47 43.71
N VAL A 42 14.29 -10.98 43.90
CA VAL A 42 14.64 -9.59 43.57
C VAL A 42 14.48 -9.35 42.07
N ALA A 43 14.99 -10.24 41.21
CA ALA A 43 14.85 -10.11 39.76
C ALA A 43 13.39 -10.10 39.31
N ILE A 44 12.53 -10.97 39.88
CA ILE A 44 11.07 -10.97 39.61
C ILE A 44 10.44 -9.59 39.89
N GLU A 45 10.81 -8.92 40.99
CA GLU A 45 10.29 -7.58 41.31
C GLU A 45 10.85 -6.49 40.39
N VAL A 46 12.14 -6.57 40.03
CA VAL A 46 12.77 -5.64 39.08
C VAL A 46 12.14 -5.75 37.69
N VAL A 47 11.89 -6.98 37.22
CA VAL A 47 11.22 -7.23 35.93
C VAL A 47 9.80 -6.67 35.95
N GLN A 48 9.05 -6.88 37.03
CA GLN A 48 7.69 -6.34 37.16
C GLN A 48 7.69 -4.80 37.21
N LEU A 49 8.67 -4.16 37.86
CA LEU A 49 8.83 -2.71 37.83
C LEU A 49 8.98 -2.20 36.39
N TYR A 50 9.88 -2.81 35.61
CA TYR A 50 10.11 -2.41 34.21
C TYR A 50 8.98 -2.78 33.25
N LEU A 51 8.23 -3.86 33.52
CA LEU A 51 7.03 -4.22 32.75
C LEU A 51 5.92 -3.19 32.92
N VAL A 52 5.65 -2.73 34.15
CA VAL A 52 4.67 -1.67 34.42
C VAL A 52 5.14 -0.32 33.85
N GLN A 53 6.46 -0.07 33.90
CA GLN A 53 7.07 1.08 33.26
C GLN A 53 6.88 1.08 31.72
N GLY A 54 6.92 -0.10 31.11
CA GLY A 54 6.95 -0.28 29.65
C GLY A 54 8.36 -0.29 29.05
N HIS A 55 9.40 -0.53 29.86
CA HIS A 55 10.79 -0.57 29.38
C HIS A 55 11.29 -2.02 29.22
N TYR A 56 10.95 -2.63 28.10
CA TYR A 56 11.17 -4.06 27.86
C TYR A 56 12.64 -4.44 27.69
N ILE A 57 13.49 -3.51 27.23
CA ILE A 57 14.94 -3.73 27.21
C ILE A 57 15.49 -3.97 28.61
N ARG A 58 15.13 -3.10 29.57
CA ARG A 58 15.54 -3.23 30.97
C ARG A 58 14.92 -4.45 31.62
N ALA A 59 13.65 -4.76 31.30
CA ALA A 59 12.98 -5.97 31.80
C ALA A 59 13.72 -7.24 31.37
N LEU A 60 14.07 -7.39 30.09
CA LEU A 60 14.78 -8.58 29.61
C LEU A 60 16.18 -8.68 30.24
N ALA A 61 16.93 -7.58 30.29
CA ALA A 61 18.25 -7.57 30.90
C ALA A 61 18.21 -7.96 32.40
N ALA A 62 17.14 -7.60 33.11
CA ALA A 62 16.92 -8.03 34.49
C ALA A 62 16.59 -9.53 34.58
N CYS A 63 15.79 -10.07 33.65
CA CYS A 63 15.55 -11.51 33.56
C CYS A 63 16.86 -12.29 33.34
N GLU A 64 17.66 -11.89 32.34
CA GLU A 64 18.87 -12.61 31.92
C GLU A 64 19.95 -12.69 33.01
N LYS A 65 20.00 -11.73 33.95
CA LYS A 65 20.95 -11.73 35.06
C LYS A 65 20.69 -12.85 36.09
N ALA A 66 19.44 -13.22 36.32
CA ALA A 66 19.06 -14.19 37.36
C ALA A 66 18.48 -15.50 36.79
N ARG A 67 18.17 -15.54 35.50
CA ARG A 67 17.55 -16.69 34.81
C ARG A 67 18.57 -17.80 34.57
N VAL A 68 18.11 -19.03 34.81
CA VAL A 68 18.73 -20.25 34.28
C VAL A 68 17.80 -20.78 33.19
N PRO A 69 18.27 -21.02 31.95
CA PRO A 69 17.45 -21.59 30.89
C PRO A 69 16.79 -22.92 31.28
N LEU A 70 15.46 -22.96 31.38
CA LEU A 70 14.72 -24.17 31.77
C LEU A 70 14.02 -24.88 30.61
N PHE A 71 13.50 -24.12 29.64
CA PHE A 71 12.59 -24.62 28.60
C PHE A 71 13.05 -24.24 27.18
N ASP A 72 14.35 -24.03 27.01
CA ASP A 72 14.96 -23.75 25.70
C ASP A 72 15.08 -25.05 24.87
N GLN A 73 15.04 -24.93 23.54
CA GLN A 73 15.09 -26.10 22.66
C GLN A 73 16.46 -26.79 22.70
N GLY A 74 16.47 -28.12 22.58
CA GLY A 74 17.71 -28.91 22.47
C GLY A 74 18.38 -29.26 23.80
N LEU A 75 17.70 -29.09 24.94
CA LEU A 75 18.21 -29.54 26.24
C LEU A 75 18.20 -31.07 26.35
N GLU A 76 19.38 -31.69 26.39
CA GLU A 76 19.54 -33.13 26.67
C GLU A 76 19.50 -33.43 28.19
N GLU A 77 19.93 -32.48 29.02
CA GLU A 77 19.93 -32.54 30.48
C GLU A 77 19.28 -31.28 31.06
N TYR A 78 18.45 -31.46 32.10
CA TYR A 78 17.73 -30.36 32.73
C TYR A 78 18.44 -29.89 34.01
N PRO A 79 18.57 -28.57 34.24
CA PRO A 79 19.15 -28.04 35.47
C PRO A 79 18.25 -28.34 36.68
N SER A 80 18.83 -28.45 37.87
CA SER A 80 18.09 -28.70 39.12
C SER A 80 17.04 -27.63 39.44
N GLU A 81 17.24 -26.45 38.87
CA GLU A 81 16.44 -25.25 38.91
C GLU A 81 15.06 -25.43 38.28
N VAL A 82 14.86 -26.45 37.44
CA VAL A 82 13.53 -26.83 36.92
C VAL A 82 12.57 -27.26 38.04
N LEU A 83 13.12 -27.65 39.20
CA LEU A 83 12.39 -28.00 40.42
C LEU A 83 12.28 -26.85 41.43
N ASN A 84 12.67 -25.62 41.05
CA ASN A 84 12.56 -24.42 41.88
C ASN A 84 11.47 -23.47 41.33
N GLU A 85 10.53 -23.10 42.19
CA GLU A 85 9.36 -22.28 41.80
C GLU A 85 9.73 -20.88 41.30
N ASP A 86 10.73 -20.23 41.91
CA ASP A 86 11.16 -18.89 41.53
C ASP A 86 11.82 -18.90 40.14
N SER A 87 12.62 -19.93 39.85
CA SER A 87 13.23 -20.11 38.53
C SER A 87 12.17 -20.27 37.43
N VAL A 88 11.12 -21.06 37.69
CA VAL A 88 10.05 -21.31 36.71
C VAL A 88 9.17 -20.07 36.54
N CYS A 89 8.88 -19.36 37.62
CA CYS A 89 8.18 -18.06 37.55
C CYS A 89 8.99 -17.04 36.73
N LEU A 90 10.31 -16.95 36.95
CA LEU A 90 11.20 -16.06 36.20
C LEU A 90 11.29 -16.47 34.72
N GLU A 91 11.28 -17.76 34.40
CA GLU A 91 11.25 -18.26 33.02
C GLU A 91 9.95 -17.87 32.29
N LEU A 92 8.79 -17.94 32.96
CA LEU A 92 7.52 -17.47 32.39
C LEU A 92 7.49 -15.94 32.22
N LEU A 93 8.01 -15.20 33.19
CA LEU A 93 8.17 -13.75 33.08
C LEU A 93 9.05 -13.38 31.88
N HIS A 94 10.19 -14.05 31.72
CA HIS A 94 11.08 -13.89 30.58
C HIS A 94 10.35 -14.19 29.26
N ALA A 95 9.60 -15.29 29.20
CA ALA A 95 8.78 -15.62 28.02
C ALA A 95 7.77 -14.52 27.68
N TYR A 96 7.09 -13.95 28.68
CA TYR A 96 6.16 -12.84 28.46
C TYR A 96 6.86 -11.53 28.04
N VAL A 97 8.03 -11.22 28.60
CA VAL A 97 8.86 -10.09 28.17
C VAL A 97 9.26 -10.23 26.70
N ASN A 98 9.62 -11.44 26.26
CA ASN A 98 9.95 -11.72 24.86
C ASN A 98 8.75 -11.58 23.91
N ILE A 99 7.52 -11.84 24.36
CA ILE A 99 6.32 -11.49 23.57
C ILE A 99 6.30 -9.98 23.30
N LEU A 100 6.51 -9.16 24.32
CA LEU A 100 6.42 -7.70 24.18
C LEU A 100 7.61 -7.12 23.42
N ARG A 101 8.81 -7.68 23.62
CA ARG A 101 10.06 -7.19 23.06
C ARG A 101 10.37 -7.68 21.67
N HIS A 102 10.04 -8.93 21.37
CA HIS A 102 10.47 -9.63 20.15
C HIS A 102 9.31 -10.30 19.40
N SER A 103 8.07 -10.18 19.89
CA SER A 103 6.90 -10.86 19.33
C SER A 103 7.02 -12.39 19.30
N GLU A 104 7.78 -13.00 20.22
CA GLU A 104 8.01 -14.48 20.29
C GLU A 104 6.81 -15.24 20.87
N LEU A 105 5.67 -15.22 20.17
CA LEU A 105 4.42 -15.79 20.68
C LEU A 105 4.41 -17.33 20.75
N TYR A 106 4.91 -18.03 19.71
CA TYR A 106 4.96 -19.50 19.69
C TYR A 106 5.98 -20.02 20.70
N THR A 107 7.15 -19.40 20.74
CA THR A 107 8.19 -19.76 21.71
C THR A 107 7.70 -19.55 23.15
N ALA A 108 7.04 -18.44 23.45
CA ALA A 108 6.47 -18.21 24.78
C ALA A 108 5.36 -19.21 25.12
N LEU A 109 4.47 -19.54 24.17
CA LEU A 109 3.40 -20.52 24.36
C LEU A 109 3.97 -21.92 24.66
N ARG A 110 5.03 -22.34 23.96
CA ARG A 110 5.74 -23.60 24.22
C ARG A 110 6.30 -23.65 25.64
N LYS A 111 6.96 -22.58 26.07
CA LYS A 111 7.51 -22.47 27.44
C LYS A 111 6.39 -22.52 28.49
N ALA A 112 5.27 -21.83 28.24
CA ALA A 112 4.10 -21.87 29.10
C ALA A 112 3.52 -23.29 29.23
N PHE A 113 3.40 -24.03 28.12
CA PHE A 113 2.95 -25.43 28.16
C PHE A 113 3.92 -26.35 28.89
N MET A 114 5.23 -26.15 28.75
CA MET A 114 6.22 -26.94 29.49
C MET A 114 6.12 -26.66 31.00
N ALA A 115 6.00 -25.40 31.40
CA ALA A 115 5.76 -25.03 32.79
C ALA A 115 4.46 -25.66 33.33
N HIS A 116 3.38 -25.64 32.55
CA HIS A 116 2.13 -26.29 32.92
C HIS A 116 2.33 -27.79 33.12
N LYS A 117 2.95 -28.47 32.16
CA LYS A 117 3.18 -29.92 32.19
C LYS A 117 3.94 -30.35 33.45
N LEU A 118 4.96 -29.59 33.83
CA LEU A 118 5.87 -29.93 34.91
C LEU A 118 5.42 -29.44 36.30
N TRP A 119 4.51 -28.45 36.39
CA TRP A 119 4.13 -27.85 37.68
C TRP A 119 2.63 -27.68 37.95
N LEU A 120 1.80 -27.60 36.90
CA LEU A 120 0.36 -27.29 37.01
C LEU A 120 -0.54 -28.48 36.62
N GLY A 121 -0.06 -29.39 35.78
CA GLY A 121 -0.81 -30.50 35.21
C GLY A 121 -1.12 -31.64 36.18
N GLN A 122 -1.92 -32.60 35.72
CA GLN A 122 -2.29 -33.78 36.52
C GLN A 122 -1.17 -34.82 36.59
N ASP A 123 -0.40 -34.98 35.51
CA ASP A 123 0.65 -36.00 35.36
C ASP A 123 2.05 -35.52 35.79
N VAL A 124 2.14 -34.47 36.62
CA VAL A 124 3.40 -33.83 37.05
C VAL A 124 4.44 -34.85 37.54
N GLU A 125 4.02 -35.87 38.30
CA GLU A 125 4.94 -36.91 38.79
C GLU A 125 5.61 -37.68 37.65
N GLN A 126 4.82 -38.16 36.69
CA GLN A 126 5.33 -38.93 35.56
C GLN A 126 6.21 -38.08 34.66
N GLU A 127 5.85 -36.82 34.46
CA GLU A 127 6.58 -35.90 33.58
C GLU A 127 7.91 -35.45 34.19
N LEU A 128 7.96 -35.18 35.50
CA LEU A 128 9.21 -34.86 36.19
C LEU A 128 10.16 -36.06 36.31
N ILE A 129 9.65 -37.29 36.47
CA ILE A 129 10.48 -38.52 36.51
C ILE A 129 11.16 -38.78 35.16
N ARG A 130 10.54 -38.36 34.05
CA ARG A 130 11.11 -38.50 32.70
C ARG A 130 12.27 -37.54 32.42
N LEU A 131 12.45 -36.49 33.23
CA LEU A 131 13.53 -35.53 33.04
C LEU A 131 14.86 -36.11 33.52
N ASN A 132 15.90 -36.00 32.68
CA ASN A 132 17.27 -36.30 33.09
C ASN A 132 17.85 -35.11 33.86
N ILE A 133 17.98 -35.21 35.19
CA ILE A 133 18.51 -34.16 36.08
C ILE A 133 19.79 -34.68 36.77
N PRO A 134 20.99 -34.39 36.25
CA PRO A 134 22.24 -35.01 36.71
C PRO A 134 22.70 -34.58 38.11
N SER A 135 22.29 -33.39 38.56
CA SER A 135 22.82 -32.70 39.75
C SER A 135 22.15 -33.06 41.08
N LEU A 136 21.19 -33.99 41.09
CA LEU A 136 20.46 -34.43 42.29
C LEU A 136 20.45 -35.96 42.40
N ASN A 137 20.61 -36.50 43.61
CA ASN A 137 20.43 -37.94 43.84
C ASN A 137 18.94 -38.32 43.86
N SER A 138 18.61 -39.60 43.60
CA SER A 138 17.23 -40.08 43.40
C SER A 138 16.29 -39.73 44.57
N ILE A 139 16.79 -39.75 45.81
CA ILE A 139 16.01 -39.44 47.02
C ILE A 139 15.67 -37.94 47.12
N GLN A 140 16.64 -37.05 46.84
CA GLN A 140 16.42 -35.61 46.86
C GLN A 140 15.47 -35.15 45.75
N THR A 141 15.60 -35.72 44.55
CA THR A 141 14.70 -35.47 43.43
C THR A 141 13.27 -35.89 43.79
N GLN A 142 13.09 -37.08 44.34
CA GLN A 142 11.76 -37.59 44.70
C GLN A 142 11.11 -36.79 45.84
N SER A 143 11.89 -36.33 46.83
CA SER A 143 11.38 -35.45 47.88
C SER A 143 10.91 -34.09 47.33
N LYS A 144 11.64 -33.50 46.37
CA LYS A 144 11.24 -32.24 45.72
C LYS A 144 9.98 -32.43 44.87
N ILE A 145 9.90 -33.50 44.07
CA ILE A 145 8.72 -33.84 43.27
C ILE A 145 7.48 -33.97 44.16
N GLN A 146 7.58 -34.67 45.29
CA GLN A 146 6.47 -34.80 46.24
C GLN A 146 6.06 -33.46 46.86
N SER A 147 7.00 -32.55 47.11
CA SER A 147 6.69 -31.18 47.54
C SER A 147 5.91 -30.40 46.49
N ILE A 148 6.30 -30.51 45.21
CA ILE A 148 5.63 -29.84 44.08
C ILE A 148 4.19 -30.36 43.94
N ILE A 149 4.01 -31.69 43.97
CA ILE A 149 2.69 -32.33 43.90
C ILE A 149 1.80 -31.87 45.05
N LYS A 150 2.33 -31.88 46.28
CA LYS A 150 1.60 -31.43 47.47
C LYS A 150 1.14 -29.97 47.33
N GLN A 151 2.01 -29.07 46.87
CA GLN A 151 1.65 -27.66 46.66
C GLN A 151 0.62 -27.46 45.54
N ARG A 152 0.75 -28.21 44.43
CA ARG A 152 -0.25 -28.24 43.36
C ARG A 152 -1.61 -28.70 43.89
N ASP A 153 -1.65 -29.79 44.66
CA ASP A 153 -2.88 -30.36 45.18
C ASP A 153 -3.56 -29.42 46.18
N ILE A 154 -2.79 -28.70 47.00
CA ILE A 154 -3.30 -27.65 47.89
C ILE A 154 -4.00 -26.54 47.08
N LEU A 155 -3.37 -26.06 46.02
CA LEU A 155 -3.95 -25.03 45.14
C LEU A 155 -5.14 -25.53 44.33
N ASN A 156 -5.18 -26.81 43.97
CA ASN A 156 -6.31 -27.42 43.28
C ASN A 156 -7.48 -27.73 44.23
N ALA A 157 -7.21 -27.86 45.53
CA ALA A 157 -8.18 -28.13 46.58
C ALA A 157 -8.80 -26.86 47.20
N ILE A 158 -8.49 -25.65 46.70
CA ILE A 158 -9.14 -24.40 47.12
C ILE A 158 -10.66 -24.52 46.88
N PRO A 159 -11.52 -24.58 47.94
CA PRO A 159 -12.95 -24.70 47.77
C PRO A 159 -13.54 -23.40 47.22
N SER A 160 -14.59 -23.52 46.42
CA SER A 160 -15.34 -22.40 45.82
C SER A 160 -16.24 -21.64 46.81
N GLY A 161 -16.03 -21.74 48.14
CA GLY A 161 -16.97 -21.25 49.15
C GLY A 161 -16.32 -20.51 50.33
N PRO A 162 -16.97 -19.46 50.88
CA PRO A 162 -16.43 -18.67 51.99
C PRO A 162 -16.51 -19.45 53.33
N GLY A 163 -15.43 -19.45 54.11
CA GLY A 163 -15.48 -19.79 55.55
C GLY A 163 -14.64 -20.99 56.06
N GLN A 164 -13.66 -21.51 55.32
CA GLN A 164 -12.71 -22.50 55.86
C GLN A 164 -11.30 -21.90 55.98
N GLU A 165 -10.71 -21.95 57.19
CA GLU A 165 -9.31 -21.59 57.41
C GLU A 165 -8.40 -22.56 56.65
N HIS A 166 -7.48 -22.02 55.84
CA HIS A 166 -6.49 -22.81 55.12
C HIS A 166 -5.22 -22.97 55.97
N PRO A 167 -4.89 -24.18 56.46
CA PRO A 167 -3.74 -24.38 57.37
C PRO A 167 -2.36 -24.32 56.68
N LEU A 168 -2.27 -24.06 55.37
CA LEU A 168 -1.02 -24.11 54.59
C LEU A 168 -0.86 -22.87 53.68
N THR A 169 0.28 -22.21 53.81
CA THR A 169 0.67 -21.00 53.05
C THR A 169 1.27 -21.36 51.69
N VAL A 170 0.70 -20.85 50.60
CA VAL A 170 1.26 -20.93 49.24
C VAL A 170 2.25 -19.78 49.02
N SER A 171 3.37 -20.01 48.34
CA SER A 171 4.34 -18.94 48.01
C SER A 171 3.76 -17.92 47.01
N GLU A 172 4.32 -16.72 46.95
CA GLU A 172 3.95 -15.70 45.96
C GLU A 172 4.35 -16.09 44.54
N SER A 173 5.57 -16.62 44.36
CA SER A 173 6.08 -17.12 43.08
C SER A 173 5.15 -18.16 42.45
N ARG A 174 4.50 -18.98 43.27
CA ARG A 174 3.52 -19.96 42.80
C ARG A 174 2.26 -19.31 42.23
N ILE A 175 1.74 -18.25 42.86
CA ILE A 175 0.60 -17.48 42.36
C ILE A 175 0.98 -16.74 41.07
N LEU A 176 2.16 -16.10 41.06
CA LEU A 176 2.68 -15.40 39.88
C LEU A 176 2.93 -16.36 38.70
N MET A 177 3.41 -17.58 38.95
CA MET A 177 3.60 -18.57 37.91
C MET A 177 2.29 -18.93 37.20
N GLU A 178 1.19 -19.13 37.95
CA GLU A 178 -0.13 -19.36 37.33
C GLU A 178 -0.67 -18.11 36.62
N PHE A 179 -0.47 -16.93 37.20
CA PHE A 179 -0.83 -15.65 36.56
C PHE A 179 -0.13 -15.49 35.21
N TRP A 180 1.20 -15.65 35.15
CA TRP A 180 1.97 -15.50 33.91
C TRP A 180 1.69 -16.61 32.90
N TYR A 181 1.45 -17.85 33.35
CA TYR A 181 1.00 -18.93 32.49
C TYR A 181 -0.30 -18.54 31.75
N TYR A 182 -1.33 -18.13 32.49
CA TYR A 182 -2.60 -17.74 31.87
C TYR A 182 -2.49 -16.42 31.11
N LYS A 183 -1.63 -15.49 31.51
CA LYS A 183 -1.39 -14.26 30.76
C LYS A 183 -0.75 -14.53 29.40
N ILE A 184 0.25 -15.42 29.33
CA ILE A 184 0.85 -15.87 28.06
C ILE A 184 -0.19 -16.63 27.23
N LEU A 185 -0.86 -17.62 27.83
CA LEU A 185 -1.85 -18.45 27.13
C LEU A 185 -2.97 -17.59 26.50
N THR A 186 -3.50 -16.63 27.26
CA THR A 186 -4.55 -15.72 26.76
C THR A 186 -4.03 -14.75 25.70
N SER A 187 -2.80 -14.23 25.86
CA SER A 187 -2.17 -13.37 24.84
C SER A 187 -1.94 -14.13 23.52
N CYS A 188 -1.43 -15.37 23.57
CA CYS A 188 -1.22 -16.20 22.38
C CYS A 188 -2.55 -16.70 21.77
N MET A 189 -3.54 -17.02 22.61
CA MET A 189 -4.90 -17.37 22.17
C MET A 189 -5.57 -16.22 21.41
N GLU A 190 -5.44 -14.97 21.88
CA GLU A 190 -5.95 -13.78 21.17
C GLU A 190 -5.35 -13.62 19.77
N GLN A 191 -4.15 -14.18 19.55
CA GLN A 191 -3.46 -14.20 18.26
C GLN A 191 -3.80 -15.41 17.39
N GLY A 192 -4.58 -16.37 17.89
CA GLY A 192 -4.99 -17.57 17.14
C GLY A 192 -4.00 -18.74 17.22
N LEU A 193 -3.24 -18.87 18.32
CA LEU A 193 -2.15 -19.86 18.43
C LEU A 193 -2.50 -21.14 19.21
N THR A 194 -3.72 -21.25 19.74
CA THR A 194 -4.11 -22.38 20.59
C THR A 194 -5.07 -23.33 19.87
N ASP A 195 -4.87 -24.64 20.01
CA ASP A 195 -5.76 -25.66 19.43
C ASP A 195 -7.17 -25.66 20.05
N GLU A 196 -7.28 -25.23 21.31
CA GLU A 196 -8.56 -25.10 22.01
C GLU A 196 -9.31 -23.82 21.61
N SER A 197 -10.64 -23.86 21.63
CA SER A 197 -11.46 -22.69 21.30
C SER A 197 -11.22 -21.56 22.31
N GLN A 198 -11.12 -20.31 21.82
CA GLN A 198 -10.88 -19.13 22.67
C GLN A 198 -11.84 -19.02 23.86
N VAL A 199 -13.12 -19.37 23.65
CA VAL A 199 -14.16 -19.34 24.70
C VAL A 199 -13.82 -20.29 25.84
N GLU A 200 -13.40 -21.52 25.53
CA GLU A 200 -13.08 -22.52 26.55
C GLU A 200 -11.79 -22.17 27.29
N THR A 201 -10.78 -21.67 26.58
CA THR A 201 -9.52 -21.21 27.17
C THR A 201 -9.75 -20.01 28.09
N LYS A 202 -10.56 -19.01 27.66
CA LYS A 202 -10.96 -17.88 28.51
C LYS A 202 -11.74 -18.32 29.73
N LYS A 203 -12.72 -19.21 29.61
CA LYS A 203 -13.49 -19.74 30.75
C LYS A 203 -12.61 -20.45 31.78
N ARG A 204 -11.67 -21.29 31.30
CA ARG A 204 -10.71 -21.98 32.17
C ARG A 204 -9.80 -21.00 32.89
N ALA A 205 -9.27 -20.01 32.17
CA ALA A 205 -8.44 -18.96 32.73
C ALA A 205 -9.23 -18.12 33.76
N ALA A 206 -10.43 -17.65 33.40
CA ALA A 206 -11.30 -16.86 34.27
C ALA A 206 -11.64 -17.61 35.56
N LYS A 207 -12.02 -18.89 35.47
CA LYS A 207 -12.27 -19.74 36.64
C LYS A 207 -11.04 -19.82 37.53
N ARG A 208 -9.90 -20.21 36.95
CA ARG A 208 -8.69 -20.46 37.74
C ARG A 208 -8.12 -19.20 38.38
N ILE A 209 -8.06 -18.10 37.64
CA ILE A 209 -7.61 -16.80 38.18
C ILE A 209 -8.61 -16.28 39.22
N GLY A 210 -9.92 -16.52 39.05
CA GLY A 210 -10.94 -16.19 40.04
C GLY A 210 -10.81 -16.98 41.35
N ASP A 211 -10.48 -18.27 41.28
CA ASP A 211 -10.20 -19.10 42.45
C ASP A 211 -8.97 -18.57 43.23
N LEU A 212 -7.90 -18.22 42.51
CA LEU A 212 -6.70 -17.62 43.09
C LEU A 212 -6.97 -16.24 43.70
N TYR A 213 -7.78 -15.40 43.03
CA TYR A 213 -8.20 -14.10 43.54
C TYR A 213 -8.93 -14.27 44.87
N THR A 214 -9.89 -15.19 44.92
CA THR A 214 -10.67 -15.50 46.12
C THR A 214 -9.75 -15.97 47.25
N TYR A 215 -8.80 -16.87 46.97
CA TYR A 215 -7.80 -17.30 47.93
C TYR A 215 -6.96 -16.15 48.47
N ALA A 216 -6.46 -15.26 47.59
CA ALA A 216 -5.62 -14.13 47.98
C ALA A 216 -6.38 -13.14 48.89
N VAL A 217 -7.65 -12.86 48.60
CA VAL A 217 -8.50 -12.00 49.45
C VAL A 217 -8.70 -12.64 50.84
N HIS A 218 -9.07 -13.92 50.90
CA HIS A 218 -9.31 -14.61 52.19
C HIS A 218 -8.06 -14.69 53.08
N ASN A 219 -6.87 -14.77 52.47
CA ASN A 219 -5.60 -14.82 53.20
C ASN A 219 -4.97 -13.42 53.40
N ASN A 220 -5.72 -12.34 53.17
CA ASN A 220 -5.27 -10.95 53.32
C ASN A 220 -4.03 -10.58 52.46
N ARG A 221 -3.86 -11.23 51.30
CA ARG A 221 -2.81 -10.97 50.30
C ARG A 221 -3.32 -9.99 49.25
N LEU A 222 -3.79 -8.83 49.69
CA LEU A 222 -4.58 -7.90 48.86
C LEU A 222 -3.81 -7.32 47.66
N ARG A 223 -2.49 -7.18 47.76
CA ARG A 223 -1.63 -6.76 46.63
C ARG A 223 -1.61 -7.77 45.50
N GLU A 224 -1.58 -9.06 45.82
CA GLU A 224 -1.61 -10.14 44.83
C GLU A 224 -3.03 -10.30 44.24
N ALA A 225 -4.04 -10.19 45.10
CA ALA A 225 -5.44 -10.16 44.68
C ALA A 225 -5.70 -9.07 43.63
N ARG A 226 -5.02 -7.92 43.71
CA ARG A 226 -5.15 -6.84 42.73
C ARG A 226 -4.78 -7.27 41.30
N TYR A 227 -3.62 -7.91 41.11
CA TYR A 227 -3.17 -8.33 39.79
C TYR A 227 -4.05 -9.44 39.22
N LEU A 228 -4.49 -10.37 40.07
CA LEU A 228 -5.42 -11.43 39.71
C LEU A 228 -6.78 -10.85 39.29
N LEU A 229 -7.29 -9.85 40.02
CA LEU A 229 -8.54 -9.17 39.71
C LEU A 229 -8.51 -8.50 38.34
N TYR A 230 -7.42 -7.80 37.98
CA TYR A 230 -7.29 -7.19 36.65
C TYR A 230 -7.41 -8.22 35.53
N LEU A 231 -6.71 -9.36 35.65
CA LEU A 231 -6.79 -10.43 34.66
C LEU A 231 -8.18 -11.08 34.68
N SER A 232 -8.76 -11.37 35.85
CA SER A 232 -10.12 -11.90 35.97
C SER A 232 -11.16 -11.02 35.28
N VAL A 233 -11.14 -9.71 35.52
CA VAL A 233 -12.08 -8.76 34.90
C VAL A 233 -11.94 -8.76 33.38
N SER A 234 -10.71 -8.81 32.86
CA SER A 234 -10.47 -8.87 31.41
C SER A 234 -10.90 -10.18 30.73
N LEU A 235 -11.12 -11.24 31.52
CA LEU A 235 -11.51 -12.57 31.04
C LEU A 235 -13.01 -12.87 31.22
N LEU A 236 -13.80 -11.91 31.73
CA LEU A 236 -15.24 -12.09 31.91
C LEU A 236 -15.96 -12.14 30.55
N ASP A 237 -16.81 -13.15 30.39
CA ASP A 237 -17.76 -13.22 29.26
C ASP A 237 -18.90 -12.20 29.43
N ASP A 238 -19.29 -11.90 30.68
CA ASP A 238 -20.35 -10.96 31.06
C ASP A 238 -19.77 -9.80 31.86
N ASN A 239 -19.60 -8.66 31.18
CA ASN A 239 -19.00 -7.46 31.75
C ASN A 239 -19.84 -6.83 32.87
N THR A 240 -21.10 -7.23 33.08
CA THR A 240 -21.94 -6.72 34.19
C THR A 240 -21.46 -7.18 35.57
N LYS A 241 -20.63 -8.23 35.63
CA LYS A 241 -20.05 -8.74 36.89
C LYS A 241 -18.82 -7.97 37.35
N ALA A 242 -18.15 -7.24 36.46
CA ALA A 242 -16.92 -6.53 36.77
C ALA A 242 -17.07 -5.46 37.89
N PRO A 243 -18.11 -4.61 37.91
CA PRO A 243 -18.29 -3.61 38.97
C PRO A 243 -18.51 -4.24 40.34
N LEU A 244 -19.22 -5.36 40.40
CA LEU A 244 -19.46 -6.08 41.65
C LEU A 244 -18.14 -6.60 42.22
N MET A 245 -17.31 -7.21 41.37
CA MET A 245 -15.99 -7.70 41.78
C MET A 245 -15.06 -6.55 42.22
N LEU A 246 -15.03 -5.45 41.47
CA LEU A 246 -14.23 -4.26 41.80
C LEU A 246 -14.71 -3.58 43.08
N GLY A 247 -16.03 -3.47 43.28
CA GLY A 247 -16.63 -2.91 44.49
C GLY A 247 -16.38 -3.76 45.74
N GLN A 248 -16.56 -5.08 45.64
CA GLN A 248 -16.23 -6.02 46.73
C GLN A 248 -14.75 -5.96 47.10
N PHE A 249 -13.87 -5.86 46.09
CA PHE A 249 -12.44 -5.67 46.34
C PHE A 249 -12.17 -4.35 47.06
N LEU A 250 -12.77 -3.25 46.61
CA LEU A 250 -12.63 -1.92 47.24
C LEU A 250 -13.06 -1.94 48.72
N GLU A 251 -14.15 -2.63 49.05
CA GLU A 251 -14.62 -2.82 50.43
C GLU A 251 -13.63 -3.64 51.28
N SER A 252 -12.92 -4.60 50.66
CA SER A 252 -11.89 -5.40 51.35
C SER A 252 -10.62 -4.62 51.67
N LEU A 253 -10.37 -3.47 51.01
CA LEU A 253 -9.21 -2.61 51.24
C LEU A 253 -9.39 -1.77 52.53
N GLY A 254 -9.23 -2.40 53.70
CA GLY A 254 -9.26 -1.72 55.00
C GLY A 254 -7.99 -0.90 55.31
N GLY A 255 -8.13 0.20 56.07
CA GLY A 255 -6.99 1.00 56.57
C GLY A 255 -6.34 1.93 55.53
N THR A 256 -5.16 2.48 55.88
CA THR A 256 -4.39 3.43 55.03
C THR A 256 -3.26 2.77 54.24
N SER A 257 -3.01 1.48 54.41
CA SER A 257 -1.87 0.77 53.80
C SER A 257 -2.05 0.41 52.32
N PHE A 258 -3.26 0.64 51.76
CA PHE A 258 -3.66 0.25 50.40
C PHE A 258 -4.26 1.42 49.60
N ASP A 259 -3.86 2.65 49.91
CA ASP A 259 -4.42 3.86 49.29
C ASP A 259 -4.18 3.91 47.76
N VAL A 260 -3.07 3.34 47.26
CA VAL A 260 -2.81 3.23 45.82
C VAL A 260 -3.78 2.24 45.16
N GLU A 261 -3.97 1.08 45.76
CA GLU A 261 -4.89 0.06 45.25
C GLU A 261 -6.33 0.59 45.23
N LYS A 262 -6.73 1.37 46.25
CA LYS A 262 -8.02 2.10 46.26
C LYS A 262 -8.13 3.07 45.09
N ALA A 263 -7.09 3.89 44.88
CA ALA A 263 -7.07 4.88 43.80
C ALA A 263 -7.25 4.20 42.43
N GLN A 264 -6.49 3.13 42.18
CA GLN A 264 -6.57 2.37 40.94
C GLN A 264 -7.92 1.65 40.77
N THR A 265 -8.50 1.09 41.84
CA THR A 265 -9.81 0.43 41.76
C THR A 265 -10.94 1.43 41.49
N HIS A 266 -10.85 2.65 42.02
CA HIS A 266 -11.76 3.74 41.66
C HIS A 266 -11.61 4.16 40.19
N LEU A 267 -10.39 4.24 39.65
CA LEU A 267 -10.18 4.49 38.22
C LEU A 267 -10.80 3.39 37.34
N ASP A 268 -10.61 2.12 37.69
CA ASP A 268 -11.19 1.00 36.95
C ASP A 268 -12.73 1.06 36.94
N LEU A 269 -13.34 1.41 38.07
CA LEU A 269 -14.78 1.59 38.19
C LEU A 269 -15.27 2.74 37.29
N ALA A 270 -14.56 3.87 37.26
CA ALA A 270 -14.87 4.99 36.38
C ALA A 270 -14.73 4.61 34.90
N GLU A 271 -13.61 3.99 34.51
CA GLU A 271 -13.36 3.55 33.13
C GLU A 271 -14.41 2.52 32.67
N TRP A 272 -14.78 1.56 33.54
CA TRP A 272 -15.82 0.60 33.25
C TRP A 272 -17.19 1.27 33.06
N GLN A 273 -17.56 2.20 33.94
CA GLN A 273 -18.83 2.93 33.85
C GLN A 273 -18.92 3.70 32.53
N ILE A 274 -17.84 4.36 32.13
CA ILE A 274 -17.77 5.08 30.84
C ILE A 274 -17.91 4.12 29.65
N ARG A 275 -17.24 2.97 29.67
CA ARG A 275 -17.21 2.05 28.52
C ARG A 275 -18.45 1.17 28.40
N TYR A 276 -19.12 0.83 29.50
CA TYR A 276 -20.09 -0.28 29.54
C TYR A 276 -21.42 0.01 30.25
N ALA A 277 -21.59 1.10 31.00
CA ALA A 277 -22.81 1.37 31.78
C ALA A 277 -23.75 2.38 31.09
N PHE A 278 -24.98 1.95 30.77
CA PHE A 278 -25.99 2.75 30.05
C PHE A 278 -26.71 3.78 30.92
N SER A 279 -26.66 3.60 32.24
CA SER A 279 -27.41 4.39 33.22
C SER A 279 -26.52 5.08 34.25
N ALA A 280 -25.19 4.99 34.12
CA ALA A 280 -24.29 5.65 35.06
C ALA A 280 -24.51 7.16 34.95
N THR A 281 -24.82 7.80 36.08
CA THR A 281 -24.96 9.25 36.08
C THR A 281 -23.57 9.87 35.95
N ALA A 282 -23.41 10.98 35.23
CA ALA A 282 -22.13 11.70 35.15
C ALA A 282 -21.55 11.98 36.56
N THR A 283 -22.43 12.10 37.56
CA THR A 283 -22.11 12.25 38.98
C THR A 283 -21.37 11.06 39.60
N GLU A 284 -21.70 9.82 39.23
CA GLU A 284 -21.05 8.60 39.77
C GLU A 284 -19.64 8.42 39.22
N VAL A 285 -19.46 8.63 37.91
CA VAL A 285 -18.15 8.61 37.26
C VAL A 285 -17.24 9.67 37.89
N GLU A 286 -17.77 10.89 38.04
CA GLU A 286 -17.03 12.00 38.63
C GLU A 286 -16.68 11.75 40.11
N HIS A 287 -17.57 11.10 40.87
CA HIS A 287 -17.27 10.68 42.25
C HIS A 287 -16.05 9.74 42.31
N HIS A 288 -16.01 8.71 41.46
CA HIS A 288 -14.88 7.79 41.43
C HIS A 288 -13.57 8.46 40.96
N LEU A 289 -13.63 9.35 39.98
CA LEU A 289 -12.47 10.13 39.54
C LEU A 289 -11.92 11.04 40.66
N GLN A 290 -12.80 11.67 41.44
CA GLN A 290 -12.42 12.51 42.58
C GLN A 290 -11.79 11.69 43.72
N GLU A 291 -12.36 10.53 44.05
CA GLU A 291 -11.77 9.66 45.07
C GLU A 291 -10.41 9.10 44.63
N ALA A 292 -10.29 8.67 43.37
CA ALA A 292 -9.00 8.25 42.81
C ALA A 292 -7.94 9.36 42.93
N LYS A 293 -8.28 10.58 42.51
CA LYS A 293 -7.40 11.75 42.63
C LYS A 293 -6.98 12.01 44.07
N ARG A 294 -7.93 12.01 45.01
CA ARG A 294 -7.67 12.23 46.45
C ARG A 294 -6.67 11.23 47.01
N PHE A 295 -6.79 9.96 46.65
CA PHE A 295 -5.85 8.92 47.11
C PHE A 295 -4.48 9.03 46.43
N PHE A 296 -4.40 9.33 45.13
CA PHE A 296 -3.12 9.55 44.45
C PHE A 296 -2.34 10.75 45.01
N GLU A 297 -3.02 11.87 45.27
CA GLU A 297 -2.42 13.06 45.88
C GLU A 297 -1.91 12.77 47.30
N LYS A 298 -2.68 12.02 48.10
CA LYS A 298 -2.25 11.57 49.43
C LYS A 298 -0.96 10.75 49.41
N MET A 299 -0.76 9.96 48.35
CA MET A 299 0.37 9.04 48.21
C MET A 299 1.57 9.63 47.46
N ASP A 300 1.49 10.89 47.02
CA ASP A 300 2.47 11.52 46.13
C ASP A 300 2.78 10.64 44.89
N HIS A 301 1.71 10.11 44.29
CA HIS A 301 1.83 9.19 43.16
C HIS A 301 2.22 9.95 41.89
N THR A 302 3.38 9.59 41.33
CA THR A 302 4.05 10.32 40.24
C THR A 302 3.15 10.63 39.03
N HIS A 303 2.40 9.66 38.53
CA HIS A 303 1.57 9.78 37.31
C HIS A 303 0.07 9.62 37.56
N GLY A 304 -0.37 9.53 38.83
CA GLY A 304 -1.76 9.17 39.16
C GLY A 304 -2.75 10.27 38.75
N GLY A 305 -2.32 11.52 38.82
CA GLY A 305 -3.11 12.65 38.29
C GLY A 305 -3.28 12.59 36.75
N VAL A 306 -2.28 12.06 36.03
CA VAL A 306 -2.36 11.86 34.58
C VAL A 306 -3.32 10.72 34.25
N ASP A 307 -3.33 9.63 35.04
CA ASP A 307 -4.30 8.54 34.87
C ASP A 307 -5.75 9.02 35.03
N VAL A 308 -6.01 9.89 36.01
CA VAL A 308 -7.34 10.52 36.19
C VAL A 308 -7.69 11.40 34.98
N ALA A 309 -6.73 12.17 34.45
CA ALA A 309 -6.93 12.99 33.27
C ALA A 309 -7.19 12.14 32.00
N ASP A 310 -6.44 11.06 31.78
CA ASP A 310 -6.60 10.15 30.65
C ASP A 310 -7.97 9.45 30.67
N VAL A 311 -8.42 8.93 31.83
CA VAL A 311 -9.76 8.31 31.95
C VAL A 311 -10.86 9.34 31.72
N ARG A 312 -10.68 10.59 32.16
CA ARG A 312 -11.65 11.67 31.91
C ARG A 312 -11.81 11.98 30.42
N LEU A 313 -10.76 11.81 29.60
CA LEU A 313 -10.84 11.92 28.14
C LEU A 313 -11.67 10.80 27.47
N LEU A 314 -12.13 9.78 28.21
CA LEU A 314 -13.03 8.76 27.69
C LEU A 314 -14.51 9.17 27.82
N ILE A 315 -14.83 10.20 28.61
CA ILE A 315 -16.20 10.64 28.83
C ILE A 315 -16.77 11.22 27.52
N PRO A 316 -17.88 10.68 26.98
CA PRO A 316 -18.50 11.21 25.78
C PRO A 316 -18.88 12.68 25.94
N GLY A 317 -18.44 13.53 25.00
CA GLY A 317 -18.74 14.98 25.01
C GLY A 317 -17.88 15.84 25.94
N ALA A 318 -16.79 15.30 26.50
CA ALA A 318 -15.86 16.05 27.36
C ALA A 318 -14.98 17.09 26.61
N TYR A 319 -15.09 17.17 25.30
CA TYR A 319 -14.29 18.01 24.41
C TYR A 319 -15.17 18.46 23.24
N GLU A 320 -14.90 19.66 22.71
CA GLU A 320 -15.74 20.26 21.67
C GLU A 320 -15.37 19.73 20.28
N SER A 321 -14.14 19.26 20.07
CA SER A 321 -13.67 18.71 18.78
C SER A 321 -12.68 17.54 18.90
N LEU A 322 -12.50 16.79 17.80
CA LEU A 322 -11.47 15.75 17.69
C LEU A 322 -10.04 16.32 17.77
N GLU A 323 -9.85 17.58 17.35
CA GLU A 323 -8.55 18.25 17.42
C GLU A 323 -8.13 18.51 18.88
N GLU A 324 -9.07 18.96 19.71
CA GLU A 324 -8.85 19.16 21.14
C GLU A 324 -8.56 17.85 21.86
N LEU A 325 -9.32 16.79 21.56
CA LEU A 325 -9.06 15.46 22.08
C LEU A 325 -7.64 14.97 21.70
N PHE A 326 -7.23 15.18 20.46
CA PHE A 326 -5.90 14.80 19.98
C PHE A 326 -4.80 15.53 20.74
N ARG A 327 -4.90 16.86 20.90
CA ARG A 327 -3.94 17.67 21.67
C ARG A 327 -3.87 17.21 23.12
N ALA A 328 -5.01 17.06 23.78
CA ALA A 328 -5.06 16.62 25.18
C ALA A 328 -4.41 15.25 25.39
N ARG A 329 -4.58 14.30 24.46
CA ARG A 329 -3.90 13.00 24.53
C ARG A 329 -2.40 13.08 24.26
N CYS A 330 -1.95 13.99 23.39
CA CYS A 330 -0.52 14.23 23.18
C CYS A 330 0.12 14.84 24.44
N GLU A 331 -0.54 15.80 25.07
CA GLU A 331 -0.09 16.42 26.32
C GLU A 331 0.00 15.37 27.45
N ASN A 332 -1.02 14.52 27.61
CA ASN A 332 -0.97 13.40 28.56
C ASN A 332 0.19 12.44 28.25
N ALA A 333 0.46 12.15 26.97
CA ALA A 333 1.57 11.28 26.58
C ALA A 333 2.93 11.87 26.97
N ASP A 334 3.18 13.15 26.67
CA ASP A 334 4.40 13.86 27.07
C ASP A 334 4.57 13.85 28.60
N GLU A 335 3.46 14.01 29.33
CA GLU A 335 3.43 14.01 30.78
C GLU A 335 3.73 12.62 31.39
N TYR A 336 3.33 11.54 30.72
CA TYR A 336 3.75 10.18 31.08
C TYR A 336 5.23 9.94 30.77
N PHE A 337 5.75 10.40 29.63
CA PHE A 337 7.15 10.21 29.26
C PHE A 337 8.10 10.97 30.19
N SER A 338 7.73 12.19 30.61
CA SER A 338 8.52 12.97 31.58
C SER A 338 8.63 12.30 32.96
N ARG A 339 7.72 11.38 33.28
CA ARG A 339 7.69 10.55 34.49
C ARG A 339 8.22 9.13 34.28
N SER A 340 8.88 8.89 33.15
CA SER A 340 9.41 7.58 32.76
C SER A 340 8.33 6.48 32.69
N CYS A 341 7.05 6.81 32.45
CA CYS A 341 5.94 5.86 32.32
C CYS A 341 5.59 5.60 30.83
N TYR A 342 6.49 4.91 30.13
CA TYR A 342 6.42 4.74 28.68
C TYR A 342 5.20 3.95 28.21
N LEU A 343 4.78 2.90 28.93
CA LEU A 343 3.62 2.08 28.52
C LEU A 343 2.35 2.93 28.35
N ARG A 344 2.07 3.81 29.32
CA ARG A 344 0.88 4.68 29.29
C ARG A 344 1.03 5.79 28.25
N GLY A 345 2.21 6.38 28.10
CA GLY A 345 2.47 7.39 27.08
C GLY A 345 2.35 6.85 25.65
N LEU A 346 2.92 5.67 25.38
CA LEU A 346 2.77 4.96 24.10
C LEU A 346 1.31 4.65 23.80
N ARG A 347 0.55 4.18 24.81
CA ARG A 347 -0.88 3.92 24.70
C ARG A 347 -1.67 5.20 24.37
N CYS A 348 -1.35 6.32 25.01
CA CYS A 348 -1.97 7.62 24.75
C CYS A 348 -1.76 8.04 23.30
N LEU A 349 -0.51 8.01 22.80
CA LEU A 349 -0.21 8.34 21.41
C LEU A 349 -0.88 7.39 20.41
N LEU A 350 -0.83 6.07 20.66
CA LEU A 350 -1.45 5.07 19.79
C LEU A 350 -2.95 5.32 19.60
N PHE A 351 -3.66 5.68 20.67
CA PHE A 351 -5.08 6.00 20.60
C PHE A 351 -5.38 7.47 20.24
N ALA A 352 -4.39 8.36 20.35
CA ALA A 352 -4.51 9.76 19.93
C ALA A 352 -4.47 9.86 18.41
N ILE A 353 -3.49 9.20 17.78
CA ILE A 353 -3.26 9.26 16.34
C ILE A 353 -4.56 8.83 15.64
N PRO A 354 -5.25 9.74 14.95
CA PRO A 354 -6.56 9.44 14.41
C PRO A 354 -6.47 8.34 13.36
N LYS A 355 -7.31 7.31 13.49
CA LYS A 355 -7.50 6.28 12.45
C LYS A 355 -7.97 6.88 11.13
N VAL A 356 -8.62 8.03 11.19
CA VAL A 356 -8.98 8.87 10.06
C VAL A 356 -8.11 10.13 10.15
N PHE A 357 -7.05 10.27 9.34
CA PHE A 357 -6.26 11.52 9.21
C PHE A 357 -7.16 12.66 8.73
N ASN A 358 -7.88 13.29 9.64
CA ASN A 358 -8.67 14.47 9.36
C ASN A 358 -8.48 15.40 10.55
N VAL A 359 -7.33 16.06 10.57
CA VAL A 359 -6.99 17.02 11.63
C VAL A 359 -6.57 18.37 11.06
N GLY A 360 -6.95 18.67 9.82
CA GLY A 360 -6.81 20.00 9.21
C GLY A 360 -5.43 20.64 9.45
N THR A 361 -5.35 21.58 10.39
CA THR A 361 -4.14 22.38 10.70
C THR A 361 -3.07 21.66 11.54
N LEU A 362 -3.33 20.43 11.99
CA LEU A 362 -2.51 19.69 12.96
C LEU A 362 -1.53 18.68 12.34
N ASP A 363 -1.36 18.65 11.03
CA ASP A 363 -0.49 17.68 10.33
C ASP A 363 0.93 17.59 10.91
N ASN A 364 1.52 18.73 11.25
CA ASN A 364 2.86 18.79 11.85
C ASN A 364 2.88 18.18 13.27
N LEU A 365 1.81 18.36 14.06
CA LEU A 365 1.70 17.73 15.37
C LEU A 365 1.50 16.22 15.23
N VAL A 366 0.67 15.77 14.29
CA VAL A 366 0.48 14.34 13.98
C VAL A 366 1.80 13.68 13.56
N GLU A 367 2.56 14.33 12.67
CA GLU A 367 3.88 13.85 12.24
C GLU A 367 4.86 13.75 13.42
N LYS A 368 4.94 14.79 14.26
CA LYS A 368 5.75 14.77 15.48
C LYS A 368 5.35 13.65 16.42
N SER A 369 4.05 13.42 16.62
CA SER A 369 3.52 12.35 17.47
C SER A 369 3.85 10.96 16.93
N ILE A 370 3.79 10.74 15.62
CA ILE A 370 4.22 9.47 14.99
C ILE A 370 5.73 9.25 15.16
N HIS A 371 6.54 10.28 14.93
CA HIS A 371 7.99 10.18 15.14
C HIS A 371 8.35 9.90 16.59
N LEU A 372 7.68 10.58 17.53
CA LEU A 372 7.86 10.36 18.96
C LEU A 372 7.42 8.94 19.34
N LEU A 373 6.30 8.44 18.81
CA LEU A 373 5.82 7.08 19.03
C LEU A 373 6.86 6.05 18.56
N HIS A 374 7.31 6.12 17.30
CA HIS A 374 8.30 5.18 16.75
C HIS A 374 9.63 5.22 17.49
N ARG A 375 10.14 6.43 17.76
CA ARG A 375 11.39 6.59 18.52
C ARG A 375 11.26 5.96 19.90
N THR A 376 10.17 6.25 20.60
CA THR A 376 9.97 5.73 21.96
C THR A 376 9.81 4.21 21.96
N ILE A 377 9.06 3.63 21.00
CA ILE A 377 8.95 2.17 20.81
C ILE A 377 10.33 1.54 20.65
N SER A 378 11.21 2.15 19.84
CA SER A 378 12.57 1.69 19.63
C SER A 378 13.41 1.79 20.92
N ASP A 379 13.36 2.93 21.60
CA ASP A 379 14.11 3.20 22.83
C ASP A 379 13.73 2.23 23.97
N VAL A 380 12.46 1.83 24.06
CA VAL A 380 12.00 0.88 25.09
C VAL A 380 12.05 -0.59 24.66
N GLY A 381 12.18 -0.85 23.36
CA GLY A 381 12.19 -2.17 22.72
C GLY A 381 10.81 -2.84 22.70
N ALA A 382 9.79 -2.18 22.17
CA ALA A 382 8.41 -2.69 22.11
C ALA A 382 8.02 -3.22 20.72
N GLU A 383 8.71 -4.25 20.21
CA GLU A 383 8.55 -4.71 18.82
C GLU A 383 7.11 -5.15 18.49
N LEU A 384 6.38 -5.71 19.45
CA LEU A 384 4.97 -6.05 19.25
C LEU A 384 4.13 -4.80 18.90
N LEU A 385 4.44 -3.66 19.52
CA LEU A 385 3.80 -2.38 19.19
C LEU A 385 4.28 -1.84 17.84
N THR A 386 5.53 -2.11 17.43
CA THR A 386 6.01 -1.81 16.06
C THR A 386 5.13 -2.49 15.02
N GLN A 387 4.81 -3.78 15.19
CA GLN A 387 3.97 -4.52 14.25
C GLN A 387 2.54 -3.95 14.17
N ILE A 388 1.95 -3.65 15.34
CA ILE A 388 0.60 -3.09 15.44
C ILE A 388 0.54 -1.69 14.80
N THR A 389 1.48 -0.82 15.16
CA THR A 389 1.56 0.55 14.60
C THR A 389 1.85 0.53 13.11
N PHE A 390 2.71 -0.38 12.64
CA PHE A 390 3.00 -0.54 11.23
C PHE A 390 1.74 -0.91 10.45
N ILE A 391 0.98 -1.92 10.90
CA ILE A 391 -0.27 -2.32 10.27
C ILE A 391 -1.26 -1.14 10.26
N ASP A 392 -1.48 -0.49 11.40
CA ASP A 392 -2.49 0.57 11.54
C ASP A 392 -2.12 1.84 10.74
N ILE A 393 -0.87 2.32 10.82
CA ILE A 393 -0.43 3.55 10.14
C ILE A 393 -0.26 3.33 8.63
N THR A 394 0.34 2.20 8.22
CA THR A 394 0.64 1.93 6.81
C THR A 394 -0.61 1.59 6.03
N SER A 395 -1.52 0.77 6.59
CA SER A 395 -2.80 0.48 5.95
C SER A 395 -3.62 1.75 5.73
N GLN A 396 -3.72 2.63 6.73
CA GLN A 396 -4.49 3.88 6.60
C GLN A 396 -3.86 4.86 5.61
N SER A 397 -2.54 4.96 5.59
CA SER A 397 -1.83 5.82 4.64
C SER A 397 -1.99 5.33 3.21
N LEU A 398 -1.88 4.01 2.99
CA LEU A 398 -2.10 3.39 1.68
C LEU A 398 -3.55 3.48 1.21
N LEU A 399 -4.55 3.35 2.08
CA LEU A 399 -5.95 3.50 1.68
C LEU A 399 -6.28 4.92 1.15
N ARG A 400 -5.50 5.92 1.58
CA ARG A 400 -5.70 7.33 1.18
C ARG A 400 -4.94 7.68 -0.09
N ALA A 401 -3.77 7.09 -0.24
CA ALA A 401 -2.88 7.31 -1.37
C ALA A 401 -2.21 5.98 -1.78
N PRO A 402 -2.99 5.08 -2.40
CA PRO A 402 -2.55 3.71 -2.72
C PRO A 402 -1.44 3.66 -3.77
N GLU A 403 -1.30 4.73 -4.57
CA GLU A 403 -0.20 5.03 -5.49
C GLU A 403 1.18 5.21 -4.87
N TYR A 404 1.32 5.31 -3.54
CA TYR A 404 2.65 5.44 -2.92
C TYR A 404 3.41 4.12 -3.02
N GLY A 405 4.04 3.90 -4.18
CA GLY A 405 4.66 2.63 -4.57
C GLY A 405 5.62 2.07 -3.53
N TYR A 406 6.38 2.92 -2.84
CA TYR A 406 7.28 2.45 -1.77
C TYR A 406 6.54 1.99 -0.51
N ALA A 407 5.43 2.63 -0.12
CA ALA A 407 4.62 2.20 1.03
C ALA A 407 3.93 0.86 0.72
N LEU A 408 3.48 0.68 -0.52
CA LEU A 408 2.88 -0.57 -0.98
C LEU A 408 3.95 -1.67 -1.03
N GLN A 409 5.07 -1.42 -1.70
CA GLN A 409 6.23 -2.32 -1.75
C GLN A 409 6.73 -2.68 -0.35
N SER A 410 6.69 -1.74 0.58
CA SER A 410 7.04 -1.93 1.98
C SER A 410 6.08 -2.88 2.70
N LEU A 411 4.77 -2.70 2.52
CA LEU A 411 3.75 -3.59 3.09
C LEU A 411 3.81 -4.99 2.45
N GLU A 412 4.01 -5.06 1.13
CA GLU A 412 4.21 -6.30 0.39
C GLU A 412 5.46 -7.04 0.85
N SER A 413 6.59 -6.34 0.96
CA SER A 413 7.87 -6.89 1.42
C SER A 413 7.75 -7.42 2.84
N TYR A 414 7.20 -6.62 3.77
CA TYR A 414 6.98 -7.06 5.15
C TYR A 414 6.03 -8.27 5.23
N THR A 415 4.97 -8.31 4.41
CA THR A 415 4.04 -9.44 4.38
C THR A 415 4.70 -10.70 3.81
N LYS A 416 5.56 -10.57 2.80
CA LYS A 416 6.35 -11.68 2.22
C LYS A 416 7.41 -12.20 3.19
N SER A 417 8.01 -11.32 4.00
CA SER A 417 9.06 -11.64 4.98
C SER A 417 8.54 -11.66 6.43
N ALA A 418 7.24 -11.91 6.63
CA ALA A 418 6.66 -11.87 7.96
C ALA A 418 7.40 -12.83 8.91
N PRO A 419 7.74 -12.43 10.15
CA PRO A 419 8.46 -13.29 11.08
C PRO A 419 7.74 -14.61 11.33
N GLU A 420 8.46 -15.72 11.50
CA GLU A 420 7.84 -17.02 11.82
C GLU A 420 6.98 -16.98 13.09
N GLU A 421 7.33 -16.10 14.02
CA GLU A 421 6.64 -15.89 15.29
C GLU A 421 5.40 -14.96 15.18
N ILE A 422 5.07 -14.46 13.97
CA ILE A 422 3.92 -13.56 13.78
C ILE A 422 2.60 -14.26 14.15
N GLY A 423 1.76 -13.56 14.91
CA GLY A 423 0.42 -14.04 15.25
C GLY A 423 -0.46 -14.22 13.99
N PRO A 424 -1.14 -15.36 13.81
CA PRO A 424 -2.07 -15.60 12.71
C PRO A 424 -3.11 -14.49 12.52
N LYS A 425 -3.58 -13.87 13.61
CA LYS A 425 -4.48 -12.72 13.56
C LYS A 425 -3.85 -11.52 12.84
N TYR A 426 -2.65 -11.09 13.24
CA TYR A 426 -1.95 -9.99 12.57
C TYR A 426 -1.57 -10.32 11.13
N HIS A 427 -1.17 -11.57 10.87
CA HIS A 427 -0.87 -12.02 9.52
C HIS A 427 -2.10 -11.95 8.61
N SER A 428 -3.27 -12.35 9.10
CA SER A 428 -4.54 -12.20 8.39
C SER A 428 -4.85 -10.71 8.12
N TYR A 429 -4.67 -9.83 9.11
CA TYR A 429 -4.90 -8.39 8.93
C TYR A 429 -3.96 -7.72 7.92
N LEU A 430 -2.70 -8.17 7.80
CA LEU A 430 -1.78 -7.68 6.76
C LEU A 430 -2.36 -7.95 5.36
N TYR A 431 -2.83 -9.17 5.11
CA TYR A 431 -3.47 -9.52 3.84
C TYR A 431 -4.80 -8.79 3.63
N LEU A 432 -5.62 -8.59 4.66
CA LEU A 432 -6.83 -7.78 4.54
C LEU A 432 -6.51 -6.32 4.20
N SER A 433 -5.41 -5.79 4.72
CA SER A 433 -4.94 -4.45 4.37
C SER A 433 -4.51 -4.37 2.90
N LEU A 434 -3.67 -5.30 2.43
CA LEU A 434 -3.27 -5.40 1.02
C LEU A 434 -4.49 -5.59 0.09
N ARG A 435 -5.48 -6.40 0.48
CA ARG A 435 -6.72 -6.58 -0.28
C ARG A 435 -7.41 -5.25 -0.54
N LYS A 436 -7.56 -4.41 0.49
CA LYS A 436 -8.24 -3.12 0.35
C LYS A 436 -7.43 -2.15 -0.52
N VAL A 437 -6.10 -2.18 -0.41
CA VAL A 437 -5.22 -1.36 -1.24
C VAL A 437 -5.31 -1.78 -2.71
N TYR A 438 -5.15 -3.07 -3.03
CA TYR A 438 -5.27 -3.55 -4.41
C TYR A 438 -6.66 -3.32 -5.01
N SER A 439 -7.73 -3.50 -4.21
CA SER A 439 -9.10 -3.17 -4.63
C SER A 439 -9.23 -1.68 -5.00
N SER A 440 -8.64 -0.77 -4.22
CA SER A 440 -8.62 0.66 -4.53
C SER A 440 -7.80 1.04 -5.77
N LEU A 441 -6.83 0.20 -6.16
CA LEU A 441 -6.02 0.35 -7.38
C LEU A 441 -6.68 -0.30 -8.62
N GLY A 442 -7.82 -0.99 -8.46
CA GLY A 442 -8.43 -1.77 -9.54
C GLY A 442 -7.73 -3.10 -9.82
N ASN A 443 -6.77 -3.51 -9.00
CA ASN A 443 -6.05 -4.79 -9.12
C ASN A 443 -6.86 -5.91 -8.47
N THR A 444 -7.94 -6.31 -9.14
CA THR A 444 -8.93 -7.28 -8.64
C THR A 444 -8.32 -8.66 -8.36
N ALA A 445 -7.37 -9.12 -9.19
CA ALA A 445 -6.71 -10.43 -9.07
C ALA A 445 -5.81 -10.56 -7.82
N GLU A 446 -5.04 -9.52 -7.51
CA GLU A 446 -4.20 -9.46 -6.32
C GLU A 446 -5.07 -9.27 -5.06
N ALA A 447 -6.14 -8.47 -5.17
CA ALA A 447 -7.08 -8.24 -4.09
C ALA A 447 -7.77 -9.54 -3.64
N ILE A 448 -8.26 -10.35 -4.60
CA ILE A 448 -8.91 -11.64 -4.31
C ILE A 448 -7.91 -12.68 -3.77
N GLU A 449 -6.66 -12.70 -4.24
CA GLU A 449 -5.62 -13.58 -3.71
C GLU A 449 -5.30 -13.26 -2.25
N CYS A 450 -5.14 -11.97 -1.93
CA CYS A 450 -4.93 -11.51 -0.56
C CYS A 450 -6.12 -11.88 0.33
N ALA A 451 -7.36 -11.67 -0.14
CA ALA A 451 -8.56 -12.05 0.60
C ALA A 451 -8.60 -13.56 0.92
N LYS A 452 -8.26 -14.41 -0.06
CA LYS A 452 -8.19 -15.86 0.11
C LYS A 452 -7.13 -16.26 1.13
N LYS A 453 -5.94 -15.65 1.10
CA LYS A 453 -4.88 -15.89 2.09
C LYS A 453 -5.34 -15.50 3.50
N ALA A 454 -5.92 -14.31 3.65
CA ALA A 454 -6.45 -13.83 4.94
C ALA A 454 -7.51 -14.79 5.52
N PHE A 455 -8.48 -15.21 4.69
CA PHE A 455 -9.55 -16.13 5.07
C PHE A 455 -9.03 -17.53 5.43
N ASN A 456 -8.04 -18.04 4.68
CA ASN A 456 -7.43 -19.33 4.98
C ASN A 456 -6.65 -19.30 6.30
N ILE A 457 -5.90 -18.24 6.57
CA ILE A 457 -5.16 -18.06 7.83
C ILE A 457 -6.13 -17.99 9.01
N SER A 458 -7.22 -17.22 8.89
CA SER A 458 -8.21 -17.07 9.96
C SER A 458 -8.95 -18.37 10.26
N CYS A 459 -9.29 -19.16 9.24
CA CYS A 459 -10.01 -20.41 9.40
C CYS A 459 -9.13 -21.57 9.89
N ARG A 460 -7.88 -21.68 9.40
CA ARG A 460 -6.96 -22.78 9.78
C ARG A 460 -6.48 -22.66 11.22
N ASN A 461 -6.23 -21.45 11.69
CA ASN A 461 -5.65 -21.20 13.02
C ASN A 461 -6.69 -20.89 14.09
N ARG A 462 -7.98 -21.15 13.81
CA ARG A 462 -9.10 -20.96 14.75
C ARG A 462 -9.07 -19.59 15.44
N ASN A 463 -8.82 -18.53 14.66
CA ASN A 463 -8.97 -17.14 15.13
C ASN A 463 -10.39 -16.94 15.72
N SER A 464 -10.62 -15.80 16.38
CA SER A 464 -11.96 -15.53 16.92
C SER A 464 -13.02 -15.68 15.81
N TYR A 465 -14.23 -16.12 16.18
CA TYR A 465 -15.30 -16.29 15.20
C TYR A 465 -15.56 -14.99 14.43
N ILE A 466 -15.42 -13.84 15.11
CA ILE A 466 -15.50 -12.50 14.53
C ILE A 466 -14.44 -12.33 13.44
N ASP A 467 -13.16 -12.60 13.72
CA ASP A 467 -12.07 -12.47 12.73
C ASP A 467 -12.30 -13.36 11.50
N GLN A 468 -12.86 -14.57 11.69
CA GLN A 468 -13.21 -15.45 10.58
C GLN A 468 -14.36 -14.90 9.74
N SER A 469 -15.39 -14.36 10.40
CA SER A 469 -16.57 -13.78 9.78
C SER A 469 -16.24 -12.49 9.02
N ASP A 470 -15.34 -11.66 9.57
CA ASP A 470 -14.85 -10.43 8.94
C ASP A 470 -13.97 -10.76 7.72
N ALA A 471 -13.07 -11.74 7.82
CA ALA A 471 -12.29 -12.20 6.66
C ALA A 471 -13.16 -12.79 5.55
N ALA A 472 -14.25 -13.47 5.92
CA ALA A 472 -15.23 -13.99 4.96
C ALA A 472 -16.01 -12.89 4.24
N LEU A 473 -16.37 -11.82 4.96
CA LEU A 473 -16.98 -10.63 4.36
C LEU A 473 -16.03 -10.01 3.33
N GLU A 474 -14.77 -9.79 3.70
CA GLU A 474 -13.77 -9.18 2.81
C GLU A 474 -13.47 -10.06 1.57
N LEU A 475 -13.47 -11.38 1.71
CA LEU A 475 -13.42 -12.31 0.57
C LEU A 475 -14.66 -12.21 -0.31
N GLY A 476 -15.86 -12.15 0.27
CA GLY A 476 -17.09 -11.95 -0.49
C GLY A 476 -17.12 -10.63 -1.25
N LEU A 477 -16.56 -9.56 -0.67
CA LEU A 477 -16.39 -8.26 -1.35
C LEU A 477 -15.37 -8.34 -2.49
N ALA A 478 -14.23 -9.03 -2.29
CA ALA A 478 -13.24 -9.19 -3.36
C ALA A 478 -13.78 -10.05 -4.52
N GLU A 479 -14.53 -11.11 -4.24
CA GLU A 479 -15.23 -11.92 -5.25
C GLU A 479 -16.33 -11.12 -5.97
N TRP A 480 -16.93 -10.12 -5.30
CA TRP A 480 -17.86 -9.19 -5.92
C TRP A 480 -17.15 -8.20 -6.85
N ASP A 481 -15.99 -7.68 -6.46
CA ASP A 481 -15.24 -6.68 -7.23
C ASP A 481 -14.74 -7.20 -8.59
N THR A 482 -14.35 -8.49 -8.68
CA THR A 482 -13.89 -9.13 -9.93
C THR A 482 -14.96 -9.20 -11.03
N ARG A 483 -16.23 -8.94 -10.72
CA ARG A 483 -17.29 -8.84 -11.74
C ARG A 483 -16.99 -7.76 -12.79
N VAL A 484 -16.26 -6.71 -12.40
CA VAL A 484 -15.92 -5.57 -13.26
C VAL A 484 -14.96 -5.98 -14.40
N ASP A 485 -14.24 -7.09 -14.23
CA ASP A 485 -13.33 -7.64 -15.24
C ASP A 485 -14.08 -8.37 -16.39
N HIS A 486 -15.41 -8.42 -16.32
CA HIS A 486 -16.27 -9.13 -17.26
C HIS A 486 -17.30 -8.17 -17.86
N SER A 487 -17.71 -8.43 -19.10
CA SER A 487 -18.75 -7.62 -19.74
C SER A 487 -20.09 -7.79 -19.01
N THR A 488 -20.79 -6.68 -18.80
CA THR A 488 -22.10 -6.69 -18.15
C THR A 488 -23.08 -7.60 -18.89
N GLY A 489 -23.72 -8.52 -18.17
CA GLY A 489 -24.65 -9.52 -18.68
C GLY A 489 -24.00 -10.81 -19.20
N SER A 490 -22.67 -10.94 -19.12
CA SER A 490 -21.96 -12.17 -19.50
C SER A 490 -22.22 -13.33 -18.53
N THR A 491 -21.95 -14.55 -18.99
CA THR A 491 -22.12 -15.74 -18.14
C THR A 491 -21.07 -15.74 -17.02
N GLU A 492 -19.88 -15.25 -17.34
CA GLU A 492 -18.73 -15.11 -16.45
C GLU A 492 -19.02 -14.12 -15.31
N GLU A 493 -19.59 -12.95 -15.61
CA GLU A 493 -20.03 -11.98 -14.58
C GLU A 493 -21.05 -12.61 -13.62
N LEU A 494 -22.09 -13.26 -14.16
CA LEU A 494 -23.15 -13.86 -13.34
C LEU A 494 -22.62 -15.00 -12.44
N GLN A 495 -21.72 -15.84 -12.96
CA GLN A 495 -21.05 -16.87 -12.16
C GLN A 495 -20.23 -16.27 -11.02
N GLN A 496 -19.61 -15.11 -11.26
CA GLN A 496 -18.80 -14.43 -10.27
C GLN A 496 -19.66 -13.79 -9.17
N ILE A 497 -20.80 -13.19 -9.54
CA ILE A 497 -21.81 -12.70 -8.59
C ILE A 497 -22.39 -13.84 -7.75
N GLU A 498 -22.65 -15.01 -8.35
CA GLU A 498 -23.16 -16.19 -7.63
C GLU A 498 -22.18 -16.66 -6.56
N LYS A 499 -20.88 -16.79 -6.87
CA LYS A 499 -19.84 -17.14 -5.89
C LYS A 499 -19.82 -16.19 -4.70
N ALA A 500 -19.85 -14.88 -4.96
CA ALA A 500 -19.85 -13.87 -3.89
C ALA A 500 -21.11 -14.01 -3.01
N THR A 501 -22.28 -14.18 -3.64
CA THR A 501 -23.57 -14.28 -2.96
C THR A 501 -23.67 -15.54 -2.09
N ASP A 502 -23.22 -16.70 -2.60
CA ASP A 502 -23.25 -17.97 -1.88
C ASP A 502 -22.33 -17.95 -0.65
N LEU A 503 -21.14 -17.35 -0.77
CA LEU A 503 -20.23 -17.18 0.35
C LEU A 503 -20.87 -16.30 1.43
N LEU A 504 -21.39 -15.12 1.07
CA LEU A 504 -22.01 -14.18 2.02
C LEU A 504 -23.24 -14.80 2.69
N ARG A 505 -24.11 -15.49 1.95
CA ARG A 505 -25.31 -16.16 2.48
C ARG A 505 -24.93 -17.23 3.51
N THR A 506 -23.91 -18.04 3.20
CA THR A 506 -23.43 -19.08 4.12
C THR A 506 -22.97 -18.47 5.45
N TRP A 507 -22.26 -17.33 5.40
CA TRP A 507 -21.75 -16.68 6.59
C TRP A 507 -22.79 -15.87 7.37
N VAL A 508 -23.84 -15.37 6.71
CA VAL A 508 -25.02 -14.80 7.38
C VAL A 508 -25.68 -15.83 8.30
N GLU A 509 -25.89 -17.07 7.83
CA GLU A 509 -26.49 -18.11 8.67
C GLU A 509 -25.57 -18.54 9.82
N LYS A 510 -24.25 -18.56 9.59
CA LYS A 510 -23.28 -18.80 10.66
C LYS A 510 -23.33 -17.67 11.69
N ASP A 511 -23.38 -16.41 11.28
CA ASP A 511 -23.40 -15.26 12.18
C ASP A 511 -24.65 -15.26 13.06
N ALA A 512 -25.81 -15.55 12.47
CA ALA A 512 -27.06 -15.72 13.20
C ALA A 512 -26.96 -16.85 14.23
N SER A 513 -26.38 -18.00 13.87
CA SER A 513 -26.19 -19.14 14.78
C SER A 513 -25.23 -18.84 15.95
N LYS A 514 -24.32 -17.87 15.77
CA LYS A 514 -23.33 -17.43 16.75
C LYS A 514 -23.71 -16.15 17.48
N LEU A 515 -24.89 -15.59 17.20
CA LEU A 515 -25.36 -14.31 17.76
C LEU A 515 -24.40 -13.15 17.47
N TYR A 516 -23.69 -13.18 16.34
CA TYR A 516 -22.84 -12.06 15.90
C TYR A 516 -23.66 -11.09 15.04
N LEU A 517 -24.45 -10.25 15.72
CA LEU A 517 -25.43 -9.36 15.10
C LEU A 517 -24.81 -8.37 14.11
N ASP A 518 -23.65 -7.79 14.43
CA ASP A 518 -22.99 -6.81 13.56
C ASP A 518 -22.49 -7.47 12.25
N GLY A 519 -21.92 -8.67 12.34
CA GLY A 519 -21.47 -9.44 11.18
C GLY A 519 -22.63 -9.86 10.28
N GLU A 520 -23.74 -10.33 10.87
CA GLU A 520 -24.97 -10.68 10.14
C GLU A 520 -25.51 -9.46 9.40
N ARG A 521 -25.57 -8.31 10.09
CA ARG A 521 -26.11 -7.05 9.55
C ARG A 521 -25.32 -6.56 8.34
N ILE A 522 -24.00 -6.49 8.42
CA ILE A 522 -23.15 -5.99 7.32
C ILE A 522 -23.28 -6.89 6.09
N LYS A 523 -23.26 -8.23 6.27
CA LYS A 523 -23.41 -9.16 5.15
C LYS A 523 -24.81 -9.14 4.55
N CYS A 524 -25.86 -8.99 5.37
CA CYS A 524 -27.22 -8.77 4.87
C CYS A 524 -27.33 -7.48 4.04
N HIS A 525 -26.69 -6.40 4.49
CA HIS A 525 -26.66 -5.15 3.74
C HIS A 525 -25.97 -5.34 2.39
N GLN A 526 -24.81 -6.00 2.36
CA GLN A 526 -24.08 -6.29 1.12
C GLN A 526 -24.90 -7.17 0.16
N LEU A 527 -25.54 -8.23 0.66
CA LEU A 527 -26.45 -9.06 -0.15
C LEU A 527 -27.61 -8.24 -0.72
N GLY A 528 -28.16 -7.30 0.05
CA GLY A 528 -29.19 -6.38 -0.43
C GLY A 528 -28.70 -5.49 -1.58
N ILE A 529 -27.45 -5.00 -1.51
CA ILE A 529 -26.82 -4.22 -2.59
C ILE A 529 -26.68 -5.08 -3.86
N ILE A 530 -26.17 -6.31 -3.72
CA ILE A 530 -25.98 -7.24 -4.84
C ILE A 530 -27.32 -7.58 -5.52
N GLU A 531 -28.36 -7.87 -4.76
CA GLU A 531 -29.69 -8.17 -5.29
C GLU A 531 -30.32 -6.95 -5.99
N ASN A 532 -30.11 -5.74 -5.46
CA ASN A 532 -30.52 -4.50 -6.13
C ASN A 532 -29.77 -4.29 -7.46
N TYR A 533 -28.48 -4.62 -7.53
CA TYR A 533 -27.71 -4.58 -8.78
C TYR A 533 -28.32 -5.55 -9.82
N LEU A 534 -28.61 -6.79 -9.41
CA LEU A 534 -29.26 -7.79 -10.27
C LEU A 534 -30.62 -7.32 -10.80
N PHE A 535 -31.42 -6.65 -9.96
CA PHE A 535 -32.69 -6.07 -10.40
C PHE A 535 -32.49 -4.92 -11.40
N ASN A 536 -31.61 -3.97 -11.09
CA ASN A 536 -31.43 -2.74 -11.87
C ASN A 536 -30.74 -2.97 -13.22
N PHE A 537 -29.77 -3.88 -13.28
CA PHE A 537 -28.92 -4.09 -14.45
C PHE A 537 -29.25 -5.37 -15.24
N HIS A 538 -29.87 -6.37 -14.61
CA HIS A 538 -30.22 -7.64 -15.26
C HIS A 538 -31.72 -7.96 -15.25
N HIS A 539 -32.56 -7.09 -14.67
CA HIS A 539 -34.02 -7.23 -14.65
C HIS A 539 -34.54 -8.54 -14.03
N PHE A 540 -33.83 -9.09 -13.05
CA PHE A 540 -34.32 -10.24 -12.29
C PHE A 540 -35.47 -9.81 -11.36
N GLU A 541 -36.71 -10.10 -11.75
CA GLU A 541 -37.93 -9.64 -11.06
C GLU A 541 -37.98 -10.04 -9.57
N ASP A 542 -37.43 -11.20 -9.20
CA ASP A 542 -37.41 -11.68 -7.82
C ASP A 542 -36.31 -11.02 -6.95
N ALA A 543 -35.30 -10.39 -7.58
CA ALA A 543 -34.14 -9.83 -6.87
C ALA A 543 -34.53 -8.62 -5.99
N ALA A 544 -35.46 -7.77 -6.44
CA ALA A 544 -35.99 -6.67 -5.63
C ALA A 544 -36.65 -7.15 -4.32
N ASN A 545 -37.38 -8.28 -4.38
CA ASN A 545 -38.00 -8.88 -3.20
C ASN A 545 -36.95 -9.47 -2.25
N LYS A 546 -35.90 -10.11 -2.79
CA LYS A 546 -34.77 -10.63 -1.99
C LYS A 546 -33.99 -9.50 -1.32
N ALA A 547 -33.68 -8.42 -2.04
CA ALA A 547 -33.00 -7.25 -1.49
C ALA A 547 -33.75 -6.70 -0.26
N LYS A 548 -35.07 -6.55 -0.38
CA LYS A 548 -35.95 -6.11 0.72
C LYS A 548 -35.92 -7.07 1.91
N GLN A 549 -35.88 -8.38 1.69
CA GLN A 549 -35.79 -9.36 2.78
C GLN A 549 -34.45 -9.24 3.52
N TRP A 550 -33.35 -9.09 2.80
CA TRP A 550 -32.02 -8.92 3.39
C TRP A 550 -31.89 -7.63 4.20
N PHE A 551 -32.30 -6.47 3.65
CA PHE A 551 -32.29 -5.21 4.41
C PHE A 551 -33.16 -5.27 5.67
N ARG A 552 -34.32 -5.95 5.62
CA ARG A 552 -35.17 -6.16 6.80
C ARG A 552 -34.52 -7.05 7.85
N ARG A 553 -33.81 -8.10 7.44
CA ARG A 553 -33.08 -8.99 8.35
C ARG A 553 -31.95 -8.23 9.05
N GLY A 554 -31.13 -7.48 8.30
CA GLY A 554 -30.05 -6.67 8.88
C GLY A 554 -30.54 -5.67 9.94
N ARG A 555 -31.74 -5.07 9.75
CA ARG A 555 -32.33 -4.15 10.74
C ARG A 555 -32.83 -4.81 12.01
N ARG A 556 -33.27 -6.06 11.98
CA ARG A 556 -33.66 -6.77 13.23
C ARG A 556 -32.47 -6.89 14.18
N GLY A 557 -31.26 -7.08 13.64
CA GLY A 557 -30.02 -7.04 14.44
C GLY A 557 -29.68 -5.65 15.01
N ASN A 558 -30.14 -4.57 14.36
CA ASN A 558 -29.85 -3.18 14.78
C ASN A 558 -30.73 -2.68 15.94
N GLN A 559 -31.92 -3.26 16.15
CA GLN A 559 -32.76 -2.92 17.32
C GLN A 559 -32.17 -3.44 18.63
N GLU A 560 -31.23 -4.38 18.57
CA GLU A 560 -30.51 -4.95 19.71
C GLU A 560 -29.01 -4.54 19.74
N SER A 561 -28.42 -4.17 18.59
CA SER A 561 -27.05 -3.66 18.47
C SER A 561 -26.98 -2.13 18.63
N ARG A 562 -25.97 -1.66 19.39
CA ARG A 562 -25.77 -0.26 19.82
C ARG A 562 -25.15 0.64 18.72
N THR A 563 -25.49 0.44 17.45
CA THR A 563 -24.85 1.14 16.34
C THR A 563 -25.54 2.47 16.00
N PRO A 564 -24.81 3.50 15.50
CA PRO A 564 -25.36 4.82 15.29
C PRO A 564 -26.52 4.83 14.26
N PRO A 565 -27.50 5.77 14.38
CA PRO A 565 -28.69 5.86 13.50
C PRO A 565 -28.41 5.99 11.99
N TYR A 566 -27.18 6.32 11.61
CA TYR A 566 -26.78 6.70 10.26
C TYR A 566 -26.76 5.53 9.25
N GLU A 567 -26.34 4.33 9.66
CA GLU A 567 -26.33 3.11 8.82
C GLU A 567 -27.75 2.58 8.58
N ASP A 568 -28.66 2.84 9.52
CA ASP A 568 -30.08 2.49 9.41
C ASP A 568 -30.80 3.33 8.35
N ILE A 569 -30.43 4.60 8.21
CA ILE A 569 -30.96 5.48 7.16
C ILE A 569 -30.51 4.98 5.77
N ASP A 570 -29.26 4.53 5.59
CA ASP A 570 -28.79 3.97 4.32
C ASP A 570 -29.57 2.71 3.93
N ALA A 571 -29.68 1.76 4.86
CA ALA A 571 -30.42 0.53 4.61
C ALA A 571 -31.90 0.80 4.27
N ARG A 572 -32.51 1.81 4.90
CA ARG A 572 -33.90 2.19 4.66
C ARG A 572 -34.08 2.90 3.32
N VAL A 573 -33.15 3.78 2.94
CA VAL A 573 -33.13 4.40 1.61
C VAL A 573 -33.03 3.32 0.52
N HIS A 574 -32.11 2.35 0.67
CA HIS A 574 -31.98 1.24 -0.29
C HIS A 574 -33.22 0.32 -0.32
N GLU A 575 -33.89 0.06 0.81
CA GLU A 575 -35.17 -0.68 0.84
C GLU A 575 -36.27 0.05 0.07
N LEU A 576 -36.36 1.38 0.23
CA LEU A 576 -37.35 2.21 -0.44
C LEU A 576 -37.09 2.28 -1.95
N ILE A 577 -35.82 2.40 -2.36
CA ILE A 577 -35.39 2.31 -3.76
C ILE A 577 -35.78 0.95 -4.36
N ALA A 578 -35.56 -0.16 -3.64
CA ALA A 578 -35.89 -1.51 -4.12
C ALA A 578 -37.39 -1.71 -4.42
N VAL A 579 -38.28 -0.96 -3.73
CA VAL A 579 -39.73 -0.98 -4.01
C VAL A 579 -40.18 0.18 -4.91
N SER A 580 -39.24 0.85 -5.57
CA SER A 580 -39.48 2.04 -6.40
C SER A 580 -40.18 3.20 -5.68
N ASN A 581 -40.09 3.28 -4.34
CA ASN A 581 -40.62 4.39 -3.56
C ASN A 581 -39.56 5.48 -3.36
N PHE A 582 -39.19 6.13 -4.46
CA PHE A 582 -38.12 7.13 -4.48
C PHE A 582 -38.46 8.41 -3.72
N GLU A 583 -39.73 8.81 -3.68
CA GLU A 583 -40.17 10.02 -2.96
C GLU A 583 -39.85 9.94 -1.47
N GLU A 584 -40.23 8.83 -0.84
CA GLU A 584 -39.94 8.59 0.58
C GLU A 584 -38.44 8.36 0.82
N ALA A 585 -37.73 7.74 -0.14
CA ALA A 585 -36.28 7.54 -0.07
C ALA A 585 -35.53 8.88 -0.03
N VAL A 586 -35.87 9.81 -0.93
CA VAL A 586 -35.28 11.16 -0.97
C VAL A 586 -35.61 11.93 0.30
N ARG A 587 -36.86 11.88 0.78
CA ARG A 587 -37.29 12.55 2.01
C ARG A 587 -36.48 12.08 3.22
N LEU A 588 -36.27 10.76 3.34
CA LEU A 588 -35.51 10.17 4.42
C LEU A 588 -34.02 10.52 4.34
N ALA A 589 -33.43 10.49 3.14
CA ALA A 589 -32.04 10.89 2.93
C ALA A 589 -31.81 12.36 3.33
N LYS A 590 -32.70 13.28 2.93
CA LYS A 590 -32.63 14.71 3.29
C LYS A 590 -32.77 14.92 4.80
N SER A 591 -33.73 14.25 5.45
CA SER A 591 -33.89 14.34 6.91
C SER A 591 -32.66 13.83 7.68
N GLY A 592 -32.01 12.77 7.18
CA GLY A 592 -30.75 12.29 7.77
C GLY A 592 -29.61 13.31 7.68
N LEU A 593 -29.50 14.02 6.56
CA LEU A 593 -28.53 15.11 6.39
C LEU A 593 -28.84 16.30 7.33
N GLU A 594 -30.10 16.70 7.45
CA GLU A 594 -30.53 17.81 8.34
C GLU A 594 -30.18 17.54 9.81
N GLN A 595 -30.27 16.28 10.26
CA GLN A 595 -29.86 15.90 11.62
C GLN A 595 -28.37 16.15 11.86
N TRP A 596 -27.51 15.85 10.88
CA TRP A 596 -26.09 16.17 10.97
C TRP A 596 -25.83 17.66 10.88
N GLN A 597 -26.48 18.38 9.96
CA GLN A 597 -26.31 19.82 9.82
C GLN A 597 -26.76 20.62 11.07
N SER A 598 -27.68 20.05 11.85
CA SER A 598 -28.17 20.65 13.10
C SER A 598 -27.32 20.33 14.33
N ALA A 599 -26.28 19.48 14.20
CA ALA A 599 -25.36 19.18 15.29
C ALA A 599 -24.42 20.36 15.57
N LEU A 600 -23.90 20.47 16.80
CA LEU A 600 -23.05 21.61 17.22
C LEU A 600 -21.70 21.65 16.48
N ASP A 601 -21.13 20.48 16.15
CA ASP A 601 -19.93 20.30 15.32
C ASP A 601 -19.97 18.93 14.59
N PRO A 602 -20.69 18.82 13.46
CA PRO A 602 -20.82 17.55 12.76
C PRO A 602 -19.52 17.15 12.07
N PRO A 603 -19.05 15.89 12.23
CA PRO A 603 -17.86 15.42 11.54
C PRO A 603 -18.00 15.61 10.02
N ARG A 604 -17.04 16.32 9.41
CA ARG A 604 -17.08 16.70 7.98
C ARG A 604 -17.27 15.49 7.06
N PHE A 605 -16.73 14.33 7.43
CA PHE A 605 -16.91 13.08 6.69
C PHE A 605 -18.38 12.64 6.68
N HIS A 606 -19.08 12.69 7.81
CA HIS A 606 -20.51 12.31 7.86
C HIS A 606 -21.41 13.30 7.13
N LEU A 607 -21.08 14.60 7.17
CA LEU A 607 -21.74 15.59 6.32
C LEU A 607 -21.54 15.26 4.83
N ALA A 608 -20.30 14.97 4.42
CA ALA A 608 -19.96 14.61 3.05
C ALA A 608 -20.74 13.38 2.59
N GLN A 609 -20.81 12.34 3.43
CA GLN A 609 -21.59 11.14 3.11
C GLN A 609 -23.10 11.43 3.04
N GLY A 610 -23.64 12.26 3.93
CA GLY A 610 -25.03 12.68 3.90
C GLY A 610 -25.38 13.45 2.62
N PHE A 611 -24.55 14.40 2.21
CA PHE A 611 -24.69 15.09 0.93
C PHE A 611 -24.65 14.11 -0.25
N PHE A 612 -23.67 13.20 -0.27
CA PHE A 612 -23.52 12.22 -1.34
C PHE A 612 -24.73 11.28 -1.43
N ARG A 613 -25.22 10.78 -0.29
CA ARG A 613 -26.42 9.92 -0.20
C ARG A 613 -27.65 10.59 -0.81
N VAL A 614 -27.90 11.86 -0.49
CA VAL A 614 -29.01 12.63 -1.07
C VAL A 614 -28.83 12.73 -2.59
N GLY A 615 -27.64 13.10 -3.06
CA GLY A 615 -27.31 13.18 -4.48
C GLY A 615 -27.55 11.87 -5.24
N THR A 616 -27.03 10.74 -4.73
CA THR A 616 -27.21 9.42 -5.36
C THR A 616 -28.67 8.96 -5.35
N THR A 617 -29.40 9.21 -4.26
CA THR A 617 -30.83 8.85 -4.17
C THR A 617 -31.66 9.64 -5.18
N LEU A 618 -31.40 10.95 -5.32
CA LEU A 618 -32.04 11.80 -6.33
C LEU A 618 -31.70 11.35 -7.75
N TYR A 619 -30.45 10.96 -8.00
CA TYR A 619 -30.02 10.50 -9.33
C TYR A 619 -30.72 9.19 -9.72
N LEU A 620 -30.81 8.22 -8.80
CA LEU A 620 -31.56 6.99 -9.03
C LEU A 620 -33.05 7.25 -9.26
N SER A 621 -33.65 8.20 -8.51
CA SER A 621 -35.03 8.65 -8.74
C SER A 621 -35.21 9.23 -10.15
N ALA A 622 -34.27 10.05 -10.60
CA ALA A 622 -34.30 10.63 -11.94
C ALA A 622 -34.24 9.52 -13.01
N ARG A 623 -33.28 8.59 -12.90
CA ARG A 623 -33.17 7.45 -13.84
C ARG A 623 -34.42 6.59 -13.88
N HIS A 624 -35.08 6.37 -12.72
CA HIS A 624 -36.32 5.62 -12.68
C HIS A 624 -37.42 6.26 -13.55
N MET A 625 -37.57 7.60 -13.51
CA MET A 625 -38.56 8.34 -14.33
C MET A 625 -38.40 8.08 -15.84
N ILE A 626 -37.17 7.85 -16.31
CA ILE A 626 -36.89 7.48 -17.71
C ILE A 626 -37.33 6.05 -17.96
N THR A 627 -36.91 5.10 -17.11
CA THR A 627 -37.17 3.67 -17.32
C THR A 627 -38.64 3.27 -17.16
N SER A 628 -39.41 4.01 -16.36
CA SER A 628 -40.85 3.77 -16.14
C SER A 628 -41.75 4.28 -17.27
N GLY A 629 -41.18 4.89 -18.31
CA GLY A 629 -41.94 5.47 -19.43
C GLY A 629 -42.69 6.76 -19.07
N SER A 630 -42.36 7.40 -17.95
CA SER A 630 -43.00 8.64 -17.45
C SER A 630 -42.44 9.91 -18.09
N PHE A 631 -41.93 9.80 -19.33
CA PHE A 631 -41.19 10.84 -20.03
C PHE A 631 -41.96 11.23 -21.31
N GLY A 632 -42.92 12.16 -21.20
CA GLY A 632 -43.77 12.50 -22.35
C GLY A 632 -44.32 13.93 -22.38
N SER A 633 -44.47 14.60 -21.23
CA SER A 633 -44.93 16.00 -21.16
C SER A 633 -43.80 17.00 -20.93
N SER A 634 -43.99 18.24 -21.38
CA SER A 634 -43.02 19.33 -21.16
C SER A 634 -42.78 19.62 -19.67
N GLU A 635 -43.76 19.33 -18.81
CA GLU A 635 -43.68 19.57 -17.36
C GLU A 635 -42.84 18.49 -16.65
N GLU A 636 -42.94 17.22 -17.09
CA GLU A 636 -42.12 16.12 -16.59
C GLU A 636 -40.64 16.28 -16.96
N ILE A 637 -40.36 16.75 -18.19
CA ILE A 637 -38.99 17.05 -18.64
C ILE A 637 -38.37 18.15 -17.77
N VAL A 638 -39.14 19.20 -17.44
CA VAL A 638 -38.67 20.28 -16.54
C VAL A 638 -38.41 19.75 -15.13
N LYS A 639 -39.30 18.90 -14.59
CA LYS A 639 -39.12 18.27 -13.27
C LYS A 639 -37.89 17.36 -13.22
N TYR A 640 -37.66 16.59 -14.27
CA TYR A 640 -36.46 15.77 -14.41
C TYR A 640 -35.19 16.62 -14.44
N ALA A 641 -35.17 17.70 -15.24
CA ALA A 641 -34.05 18.62 -15.30
C ALA A 641 -33.75 19.28 -13.94
N GLN A 642 -34.79 19.73 -13.22
CA GLN A 642 -34.65 20.27 -11.86
C GLN A 642 -34.05 19.24 -10.89
N THR A 643 -34.46 17.98 -11.00
CA THR A 643 -33.93 16.89 -10.17
C THR A 643 -32.43 16.69 -10.44
N LEU A 644 -32.00 16.70 -11.71
CA LEU A 644 -30.57 16.60 -12.05
C LEU A 644 -29.76 17.81 -11.57
N MET A 645 -30.34 19.01 -11.57
CA MET A 645 -29.70 20.19 -10.96
C MET A 645 -29.49 20.01 -9.45
N GLU A 646 -30.49 19.48 -8.73
CA GLU A 646 -30.33 19.13 -7.31
C GLU A 646 -29.26 18.05 -7.10
N VAL A 647 -29.21 17.02 -7.95
CA VAL A 647 -28.15 15.98 -7.91
C VAL A 647 -26.77 16.63 -7.96
N MET A 648 -26.54 17.52 -8.93
CA MET A 648 -25.25 18.20 -9.07
C MET A 648 -24.93 19.06 -7.84
N GLN A 649 -25.91 19.77 -7.29
CA GLN A 649 -25.73 20.60 -6.09
C GLN A 649 -25.30 19.75 -4.88
N TYR A 650 -26.03 18.68 -4.58
CA TYR A 650 -25.71 17.81 -3.44
C TYR A 650 -24.37 17.07 -3.64
N SER A 651 -24.09 16.60 -4.86
CA SER A 651 -22.79 15.99 -5.18
C SER A 651 -21.63 16.98 -5.10
N TYR A 652 -21.85 18.26 -5.40
CA TYR A 652 -20.85 19.32 -5.24
C TYR A 652 -20.57 19.65 -3.78
N GLU A 653 -21.60 19.75 -2.93
CA GLU A 653 -21.40 19.91 -1.48
C GLU A 653 -20.67 18.71 -0.87
N ALA A 654 -21.00 17.50 -1.32
CA ALA A 654 -20.25 16.30 -0.94
C ALA A 654 -18.78 16.39 -1.37
N LEU A 655 -18.51 16.80 -2.61
CA LEU A 655 -17.16 16.97 -3.16
C LEU A 655 -16.33 17.95 -2.32
N LYS A 656 -16.88 19.14 -2.02
CA LYS A 656 -16.20 20.13 -1.17
C LYS A 656 -15.93 19.59 0.23
N ALA A 657 -16.91 18.92 0.82
CA ALA A 657 -16.76 18.33 2.13
C ALA A 657 -15.68 17.23 2.12
N TYR A 658 -15.69 16.30 1.16
CA TYR A 658 -14.68 15.24 1.06
C TYR A 658 -13.27 15.75 0.79
N ARG A 659 -13.09 16.76 -0.08
CA ARG A 659 -11.78 17.40 -0.28
C ARG A 659 -11.19 17.92 1.02
N SER A 660 -12.04 18.52 1.87
CA SER A 660 -11.63 19.02 3.19
C SER A 660 -11.30 17.91 4.21
N THR A 661 -11.64 16.64 3.91
CA THR A 661 -11.34 15.47 4.76
C THR A 661 -10.10 14.68 4.31
N GLY A 662 -9.48 15.05 3.17
CA GLY A 662 -8.36 14.32 2.59
C GLY A 662 -8.73 12.96 1.99
N GLY A 663 -10.03 12.67 1.78
CA GLY A 663 -10.52 11.43 1.19
C GLY A 663 -10.49 11.48 -0.32
N ALA A 664 -9.49 10.86 -0.95
CA ALA A 664 -9.30 10.98 -2.39
C ALA A 664 -10.26 10.12 -3.22
N GLU A 665 -10.56 8.90 -2.75
CA GLU A 665 -11.53 8.02 -3.41
C GLU A 665 -12.91 8.65 -3.46
N THR A 666 -13.41 9.13 -2.31
CA THR A 666 -14.73 9.76 -2.23
C THR A 666 -14.79 11.09 -3.00
N THR A 667 -13.67 11.82 -3.08
CA THR A 667 -13.52 13.00 -3.93
C THR A 667 -13.64 12.65 -5.42
N VAL A 668 -12.98 11.56 -5.85
CA VAL A 668 -13.10 11.01 -7.22
C VAL A 668 -14.53 10.59 -7.51
N THR A 669 -15.13 9.77 -6.63
CA THR A 669 -16.50 9.27 -6.79
C THR A 669 -17.50 10.41 -6.91
N CYS A 670 -17.39 11.46 -6.10
CA CYS A 670 -18.27 12.62 -6.21
C CYS A 670 -18.08 13.38 -7.52
N THR A 671 -16.83 13.53 -7.98
CA THR A 671 -16.51 14.17 -9.26
C THR A 671 -17.12 13.40 -10.44
N ASN A 672 -17.03 12.06 -10.43
CA ASN A 672 -17.68 11.20 -11.42
C ASN A 672 -19.21 11.23 -11.33
N HIS A 673 -19.76 11.38 -10.12
CA HIS A 673 -21.21 11.46 -9.94
C HIS A 673 -21.79 12.77 -10.50
N ILE A 674 -21.08 13.89 -10.36
CA ILE A 674 -21.47 15.18 -10.98
C ILE A 674 -21.51 15.04 -12.50
N TRP A 675 -20.51 14.38 -13.08
CA TRP A 675 -20.47 14.10 -14.52
C TRP A 675 -21.72 13.36 -15.00
N LEU A 676 -22.19 12.36 -14.24
CA LEU A 676 -23.31 11.50 -14.63
C LEU A 676 -24.58 12.33 -14.82
N ALA A 677 -24.80 13.27 -13.90
CA ALA A 677 -25.88 14.22 -14.01
C ALA A 677 -25.70 15.19 -15.21
N ILE A 678 -24.49 15.71 -15.45
CA ILE A 678 -24.24 16.62 -16.59
C ILE A 678 -24.52 15.94 -17.93
N GLN A 679 -24.13 14.68 -18.10
CA GLN A 679 -24.39 13.94 -19.34
C GLN A 679 -25.88 13.75 -19.61
N ASP A 680 -26.65 13.43 -18.58
CA ASP A 680 -28.09 13.30 -18.72
C ASP A 680 -28.77 14.65 -19.00
N VAL A 681 -28.28 15.76 -18.41
CA VAL A 681 -28.74 17.11 -18.77
C VAL A 681 -28.41 17.42 -20.23
N LYS A 682 -27.18 17.16 -20.68
CA LYS A 682 -26.73 17.43 -22.05
C LYS A 682 -27.55 16.69 -23.10
N ARG A 683 -27.95 15.45 -22.84
CA ARG A 683 -28.83 14.66 -23.72
C ARG A 683 -30.19 15.33 -23.95
N LEU A 684 -30.66 16.14 -23.00
CA LEU A 684 -31.96 16.83 -23.08
C LEU A 684 -31.84 18.29 -23.53
N PHE A 685 -30.79 18.98 -23.09
CA PHE A 685 -30.54 20.39 -23.31
C PHE A 685 -29.07 20.61 -23.67
N GLU A 686 -28.76 20.47 -24.95
CA GLU A 686 -27.38 20.47 -25.45
C GLU A 686 -26.60 21.73 -25.03
N ASP A 687 -27.18 22.93 -25.22
CA ASP A 687 -26.53 24.20 -24.89
C ASP A 687 -26.22 24.33 -23.38
N ILE A 688 -27.20 24.00 -22.52
CA ILE A 688 -27.03 24.07 -21.05
C ILE A 688 -26.01 23.04 -20.57
N GLY A 689 -26.06 21.83 -21.13
CA GLY A 689 -25.09 20.78 -20.82
C GLY A 689 -23.65 21.15 -21.21
N LEU A 690 -23.47 21.87 -22.33
CA LEU A 690 -22.17 22.38 -22.76
C LEU A 690 -21.61 23.45 -21.83
N ASP A 691 -22.45 24.34 -21.30
CA ASP A 691 -21.99 25.35 -20.34
C ASP A 691 -21.67 24.75 -18.96
N LEU A 692 -22.46 23.79 -18.49
CA LEU A 692 -22.17 23.04 -17.27
C LEU A 692 -20.86 22.24 -17.39
N LEU A 693 -20.58 21.69 -18.57
CA LEU A 693 -19.33 20.97 -18.83
C LEU A 693 -18.10 21.87 -18.66
N LYS A 694 -18.16 23.14 -19.06
CA LYS A 694 -17.04 24.09 -18.86
C LYS A 694 -16.71 24.28 -17.38
N GLY A 695 -17.73 24.53 -16.55
CA GLY A 695 -17.53 24.65 -15.09
C GLY A 695 -17.07 23.34 -14.45
N TYR A 696 -17.55 22.19 -14.95
CA TYR A 696 -17.07 20.89 -14.51
C TYR A 696 -15.60 20.65 -14.83
N LEU A 697 -15.09 21.11 -15.97
CA LEU A 697 -13.67 20.98 -16.31
C LEU A 697 -12.77 21.73 -15.32
N GLU A 698 -13.17 22.93 -14.88
CA GLU A 698 -12.45 23.66 -13.82
C GLU A 698 -12.44 22.88 -12.50
N GLU A 699 -13.58 22.29 -12.11
CA GLU A 699 -13.66 21.46 -10.92
C GLU A 699 -12.88 20.14 -11.06
N LEU A 700 -12.84 19.54 -12.24
CA LEU A 700 -12.05 18.37 -12.55
C LEU A 700 -10.55 18.69 -12.45
N GLU A 701 -10.10 19.87 -12.90
CA GLU A 701 -8.73 20.36 -12.71
C GLU A 701 -8.40 20.58 -11.23
N ILE A 702 -9.34 21.07 -10.42
CA ILE A 702 -9.14 21.19 -8.96
C ILE A 702 -9.04 19.80 -8.32
N THR A 703 -9.92 18.87 -8.70
CA THR A 703 -9.86 17.49 -8.22
C THR A 703 -8.54 16.85 -8.66
N GLU A 704 -8.10 17.08 -9.90
CA GLU A 704 -6.81 16.64 -10.44
C GLU A 704 -5.65 17.22 -9.64
N SER A 705 -5.63 18.53 -9.40
CA SER A 705 -4.61 19.19 -8.58
C SER A 705 -4.58 18.67 -7.14
N PHE A 706 -5.75 18.41 -6.55
CA PHE A 706 -5.87 17.78 -5.25
C PHE A 706 -5.28 16.37 -5.26
N CYS A 707 -5.61 15.56 -6.27
CA CYS A 707 -5.08 14.22 -6.42
C CYS A 707 -3.58 14.21 -6.75
N ASP A 708 -3.09 15.14 -7.58
CA ASP A 708 -1.67 15.39 -7.84
C ASP A 708 -0.91 15.76 -6.56
N SER A 709 -1.52 16.58 -5.68
CA SER A 709 -0.90 16.98 -4.40
C SER A 709 -0.67 15.80 -3.44
N ILE A 710 -1.47 14.74 -3.60
CA ILE A 710 -1.36 13.47 -2.85
C ILE A 710 -0.82 12.32 -3.71
N ARG A 711 -0.38 12.61 -4.94
CA ARG A 711 0.13 11.71 -5.98
C ARG A 711 -0.86 10.68 -6.55
N ARG A 712 -2.15 10.81 -6.26
CA ARG A 712 -3.21 9.97 -6.83
C ARG A 712 -3.51 10.37 -8.26
N SER A 713 -3.59 9.40 -9.17
CA SER A 713 -4.31 9.63 -10.43
C SER A 713 -5.80 9.44 -10.20
N LEU A 714 -6.61 10.39 -10.67
CA LEU A 714 -8.07 10.37 -10.62
C LEU A 714 -8.73 9.47 -11.67
N ALA A 715 -7.98 9.15 -12.71
CA ALA A 715 -8.52 8.50 -13.88
C ALA A 715 -7.70 7.24 -14.11
N SER A 716 -8.29 6.08 -13.84
CA SER A 716 -8.26 5.09 -14.91
C SER A 716 -8.76 5.84 -16.14
N THR A 717 -8.01 5.76 -17.23
CA THR A 717 -8.37 6.38 -18.51
C THR A 717 -9.85 6.15 -18.86
N GLU A 718 -10.47 5.08 -18.35
CA GLU A 718 -11.91 4.79 -18.39
C GLU A 718 -12.87 5.99 -18.25
N ASN A 719 -12.56 7.06 -17.50
CA ASN A 719 -13.45 8.23 -17.36
C ASN A 719 -13.20 9.38 -18.37
N ILE A 720 -12.22 9.27 -19.28
CA ILE A 720 -11.92 10.28 -20.33
C ILE A 720 -13.07 10.43 -21.34
N HIS A 721 -14.12 9.60 -21.24
CA HIS A 721 -15.38 9.81 -21.97
C HIS A 721 -16.02 11.20 -21.71
N CYS A 722 -15.60 11.92 -20.65
CA CYS A 722 -15.85 13.35 -20.44
C CYS A 722 -15.54 14.23 -21.65
N ILE A 723 -14.57 13.83 -22.49
CA ILE A 723 -14.12 14.66 -23.60
C ILE A 723 -14.84 14.23 -24.87
N GLN A 724 -16.11 14.58 -24.96
CA GLN A 724 -16.70 14.81 -26.28
C GLN A 724 -15.97 16.02 -26.90
N LEU A 725 -14.93 15.73 -27.67
CA LEU A 725 -14.71 16.04 -29.09
C LEU A 725 -15.15 17.39 -29.67
N THR A 726 -15.39 18.38 -28.83
CA THR A 726 -15.56 19.77 -29.27
C THR A 726 -14.21 20.49 -29.23
N ASP A 727 -13.39 20.19 -28.22
CA ASP A 727 -11.98 20.58 -28.15
C ASP A 727 -11.06 19.35 -28.09
N HIS A 728 -10.69 18.85 -29.27
CA HIS A 728 -9.72 17.76 -29.44
C HIS A 728 -8.33 18.10 -28.88
N GLY A 729 -7.99 19.39 -28.77
CA GLY A 729 -6.70 19.83 -28.27
C GLY A 729 -6.56 19.52 -26.79
N SER A 730 -7.55 19.95 -26.00
CA SER A 730 -7.63 19.64 -24.58
C SER A 730 -7.73 18.12 -24.34
N ALA A 731 -8.48 17.39 -25.17
CA ALA A 731 -8.57 15.93 -25.10
C ALA A 731 -7.21 15.24 -25.12
N TRP A 732 -6.39 15.63 -26.09
CA TRP A 732 -5.07 15.07 -26.28
C TRP A 732 -4.13 15.40 -25.12
N ILE A 733 -4.19 16.63 -24.59
CA ILE A 733 -3.38 17.04 -23.43
C ILE A 733 -3.69 16.17 -22.22
N TRP A 734 -4.97 15.89 -21.96
CA TRP A 734 -5.41 15.03 -20.86
C TRP A 734 -4.92 13.59 -21.00
N ILE A 735 -5.03 13.00 -22.20
CA ILE A 735 -4.49 11.66 -22.48
C ILE A 735 -2.98 11.62 -22.19
N GLN A 736 -2.25 12.63 -22.65
CA GLN A 736 -0.80 12.70 -22.47
C GLN A 736 -0.37 12.94 -21.02
N LYS A 737 -1.14 13.73 -20.26
CA LYS A 737 -0.95 13.89 -18.82
C LYS A 737 -1.13 12.56 -18.09
N GLY A 738 -2.16 11.79 -18.44
CA GLY A 738 -2.38 10.43 -17.93
C GLY A 738 -1.16 9.54 -18.14
N LYS A 739 -0.71 9.42 -19.41
CA LYS A 739 0.47 8.61 -19.78
C LYS A 739 1.80 9.08 -19.13
N ALA A 740 1.91 10.34 -18.72
CA ALA A 740 3.13 10.90 -18.15
C ALA A 740 3.26 10.72 -16.61
N ARG A 741 2.19 10.32 -15.90
CA ARG A 741 2.07 10.46 -14.43
C ARG A 741 2.91 9.46 -13.62
N ALA A 742 2.86 8.13 -13.86
CA ALA A 742 3.67 7.19 -13.06
C ALA A 742 5.18 7.31 -13.34
N LEU A 743 5.55 7.65 -14.58
CA LEU A 743 6.93 7.96 -14.94
C LEU A 743 7.40 9.26 -14.27
N SER A 744 6.52 10.22 -13.96
CA SER A 744 6.86 11.47 -13.25
C SER A 744 7.35 11.24 -11.82
N ASP A 745 6.76 10.29 -11.09
CA ASP A 745 7.23 9.91 -9.75
C ASP A 745 8.64 9.33 -9.77
N LEU A 746 9.01 8.66 -10.86
CA LEU A 746 10.37 8.22 -11.15
C LEU A 746 11.25 9.40 -11.65
N PHE A 747 10.80 10.18 -12.65
CA PHE A 747 11.53 11.26 -13.32
C PHE A 747 11.80 12.47 -12.44
N GLY A 748 10.96 12.81 -11.45
CA GLY A 748 11.14 14.00 -10.62
C GLY A 748 12.51 14.07 -9.93
N ILE A 749 13.16 12.92 -9.72
CA ILE A 749 14.50 12.80 -9.16
C ILE A 749 15.59 12.93 -10.24
N ARG A 750 15.32 12.52 -11.48
CA ARG A 750 16.29 12.38 -12.59
C ARG A 750 15.96 13.16 -13.88
N ALA A 751 15.01 14.09 -13.82
CA ALA A 751 14.71 15.00 -14.91
C ALA A 751 15.98 15.72 -15.34
N PHE A 752 16.15 15.93 -16.64
CA PHE A 752 17.33 16.61 -17.15
C PHE A 752 17.33 18.06 -16.65
N VAL A 753 18.21 18.38 -15.69
CA VAL A 753 18.39 19.74 -15.18
C VAL A 753 19.53 20.40 -15.97
N PRO A 754 19.29 21.51 -16.67
CA PRO A 754 20.36 22.21 -17.39
C PRO A 754 21.52 22.58 -16.46
N SER A 755 22.76 22.37 -16.91
CA SER A 755 23.96 22.68 -16.11
C SER A 755 24.05 24.16 -15.72
N SER A 756 23.47 25.06 -16.51
CA SER A 756 23.34 26.49 -16.21
C SER A 756 22.43 26.75 -15.01
N LEU A 757 21.31 26.04 -14.90
CA LEU A 757 20.40 26.15 -13.76
C LEU A 757 21.03 25.57 -12.49
N LEU A 758 21.71 24.42 -12.60
CA LEU A 758 22.47 23.84 -11.49
C LEU A 758 23.58 24.77 -10.99
N ARG A 759 24.32 25.44 -11.88
CA ARG A 759 25.29 26.47 -11.49
C ARG A 759 24.62 27.62 -10.74
N THR A 760 23.51 28.13 -11.26
CA THR A 760 22.75 29.22 -10.62
C THR A 760 22.26 28.82 -9.22
N ILE A 761 21.83 27.56 -9.04
CA ILE A 761 21.45 27.01 -7.73
C ILE A 761 22.66 26.92 -6.80
N CYS A 762 23.82 26.48 -7.29
CA CYS A 762 25.06 26.40 -6.51
C CYS A 762 25.62 27.77 -6.11
N ASP A 763 25.40 28.79 -6.94
CA ASP A 763 25.87 30.16 -6.72
C ASP A 763 25.01 30.91 -5.67
N ASP A 764 23.77 30.46 -5.40
CA ASP A 764 22.92 30.95 -4.32
C ASP A 764 23.00 30.03 -3.07
N PRO A 765 23.60 30.48 -1.95
CA PRO A 765 23.79 29.64 -0.76
C PRO A 765 22.48 29.16 -0.11
N ALA A 766 21.41 29.96 -0.17
CA ALA A 766 20.12 29.61 0.42
C ALA A 766 19.41 28.57 -0.46
N ALA A 767 19.44 28.78 -1.78
CA ALA A 767 18.87 27.84 -2.74
C ALA A 767 19.65 26.51 -2.75
N HIS A 768 20.99 26.56 -2.75
CA HIS A 768 21.84 25.38 -2.70
C HIS A 768 21.58 24.53 -1.46
N LYS A 769 21.46 25.17 -0.29
CA LYS A 769 21.18 24.46 0.97
C LYS A 769 19.83 23.75 0.93
N LEU A 770 18.79 24.41 0.43
CA LEU A 770 17.45 23.84 0.34
C LEU A 770 17.37 22.72 -0.72
N TYR A 771 18.08 22.87 -1.84
CA TYR A 771 18.24 21.83 -2.86
C TYR A 771 18.95 20.58 -2.32
N GLN A 772 20.06 20.74 -1.59
CA GLN A 772 20.76 19.62 -0.95
C GLN A 772 19.91 18.95 0.14
N GLN A 773 19.12 19.74 0.86
CA GLN A 773 18.18 19.24 1.86
C GLN A 773 17.10 18.35 1.20
N GLU A 774 16.50 18.80 0.10
CA GLU A 774 15.49 18.03 -0.65
C GLU A 774 16.07 16.75 -1.27
N LEU A 775 17.29 16.81 -1.83
CA LEU A 775 17.98 15.62 -2.34
C LEU A 775 18.20 14.59 -1.23
N LYS A 776 18.61 15.06 -0.03
CA LYS A 776 18.83 14.20 1.13
C LYS A 776 17.52 13.61 1.65
N SER A 777 16.46 14.41 1.80
CA SER A 777 15.17 13.90 2.27
C SER A 777 14.52 12.93 1.28
N THR A 778 14.63 13.21 -0.02
CA THR A 778 14.18 12.30 -1.08
C THR A 778 14.95 10.99 -1.09
N LYS A 779 16.29 11.04 -1.00
CA LYS A 779 17.12 9.83 -0.90
C LYS A 779 16.84 9.04 0.39
N ASN A 780 16.59 9.73 1.49
CA ASN A 780 16.18 9.09 2.74
C ASN A 780 14.83 8.39 2.59
N ALA A 781 13.86 8.97 1.87
CA ALA A 781 12.58 8.33 1.60
C ALA A 781 12.76 7.05 0.78
N LEU A 782 13.56 7.08 -0.29
CA LEU A 782 13.87 5.92 -1.13
C LEU A 782 14.56 4.76 -0.40
N HIS A 783 15.22 5.02 0.73
CA HIS A 783 15.93 4.01 1.51
C HIS A 783 15.36 3.83 2.93
N ALA A 784 14.24 4.48 3.25
CA ALA A 784 13.65 4.46 4.59
C ALA A 784 13.01 3.09 4.83
N SER A 785 13.14 2.50 6.02
CA SER A 785 12.37 1.27 6.28
C SER A 785 10.86 1.53 6.10
N PRO A 786 10.06 0.49 5.81
CA PRO A 786 8.59 0.56 5.75
C PRO A 786 7.95 1.46 6.80
N GLN A 787 8.43 1.37 8.05
CA GLN A 787 7.95 2.11 9.20
C GLN A 787 8.37 3.60 9.20
N ALA A 788 9.48 3.94 8.55
CA ALA A 788 10.01 5.31 8.46
C ALA A 788 9.67 6.02 7.15
N TYR A 789 9.21 5.28 6.13
CA TYR A 789 8.94 5.82 4.80
C TYR A 789 7.96 6.97 4.82
N ILE A 790 6.83 6.85 5.52
CA ILE A 790 5.77 7.87 5.52
C ILE A 790 6.32 9.21 6.03
N GLY A 791 7.10 9.18 7.12
CA GLY A 791 7.75 10.39 7.64
C GLY A 791 8.82 10.93 6.68
N ALA A 792 9.64 10.05 6.09
CA ALA A 792 10.67 10.46 5.15
C ALA A 792 10.09 11.04 3.84
N ALA A 793 9.00 10.47 3.33
CA ALA A 793 8.27 10.94 2.16
C ALA A 793 7.59 12.28 2.43
N ARG A 794 6.93 12.45 3.59
CA ARG A 794 6.39 13.75 4.03
C ARG A 794 7.48 14.80 4.14
N LYS A 795 8.64 14.46 4.67
CA LYS A 795 9.77 15.37 4.75
C LYS A 795 10.26 15.81 3.37
N ALA A 796 10.35 14.87 2.42
CA ALA A 796 10.68 15.19 1.03
C ALA A 796 9.61 16.09 0.38
N MET A 797 8.32 15.84 0.62
CA MET A 797 7.23 16.69 0.15
C MET A 797 7.29 18.10 0.76
N ALA A 798 7.49 18.22 2.07
CA ALA A 798 7.62 19.50 2.75
C ALA A 798 8.84 20.31 2.28
N ASP A 799 9.96 19.64 2.03
CA ASP A 799 11.16 20.27 1.46
C ASP A 799 10.90 20.78 0.04
N ARG A 800 10.16 20.03 -0.80
CA ARG A 800 9.71 20.48 -2.13
C ARG A 800 8.75 21.67 -2.03
N GLU A 801 7.81 21.65 -1.09
CA GLU A 801 6.89 22.78 -0.90
C GLU A 801 7.65 24.05 -0.47
N ALA A 802 8.65 23.91 0.39
CA ALA A 802 9.55 25.02 0.72
C ALA A 802 10.35 25.51 -0.49
N MET A 803 10.77 24.61 -1.38
CA MET A 803 11.47 24.96 -2.62
C MET A 803 10.59 25.77 -3.59
N LYS A 804 9.27 25.58 -3.61
CA LYS A 804 8.34 26.38 -4.46
C LYS A 804 8.37 27.87 -4.13
N ALA A 805 8.68 28.23 -2.88
CA ALA A 805 8.80 29.63 -2.46
C ALA A 805 10.08 30.33 -2.97
N VAL A 806 11.06 29.58 -3.51
CA VAL A 806 12.34 30.11 -4.00
C VAL A 806 12.35 30.08 -5.53
N PRO A 807 12.38 31.22 -6.25
CA PRO A 807 12.16 31.26 -7.70
C PRO A 807 13.05 30.34 -8.55
N VAL A 808 14.35 30.25 -8.25
CA VAL A 808 15.27 29.39 -9.01
C VAL A 808 15.03 27.89 -8.74
N LEU A 809 14.59 27.55 -7.53
CA LEU A 809 14.22 26.17 -7.17
C LEU A 809 12.80 25.84 -7.63
N ALA A 810 11.90 26.81 -7.71
CA ALA A 810 10.61 26.67 -8.36
C ALA A 810 10.78 26.40 -9.86
N GLN A 811 11.80 26.98 -10.52
CA GLN A 811 12.15 26.61 -11.90
C GLN A 811 12.71 25.18 -11.99
N LEU A 812 13.56 24.76 -11.05
CA LEU A 812 14.03 23.37 -10.96
C LEU A 812 12.87 22.40 -10.72
N LEU A 813 11.98 22.73 -9.79
CA LEU A 813 10.77 21.96 -9.53
C LEU A 813 9.89 21.96 -10.76
N ALA A 814 9.67 23.07 -11.44
CA ALA A 814 8.93 23.12 -12.70
C ALA A 814 9.60 22.33 -13.83
N ILE A 815 10.90 22.03 -13.78
CA ILE A 815 11.56 21.10 -14.73
C ILE A 815 11.37 19.64 -14.30
N ARG A 816 11.41 19.37 -12.99
CA ARG A 816 11.19 18.05 -12.38
C ARG A 816 9.72 17.61 -12.48
N GLU A 817 8.82 18.51 -12.12
CA GLU A 817 7.37 18.52 -12.34
C GLU A 817 7.04 18.76 -13.82
N GLY A 818 7.95 19.40 -14.58
CA GLY A 818 7.89 19.52 -16.04
C GLY A 818 8.07 18.20 -16.78
N ALA A 819 8.25 17.08 -16.07
CA ALA A 819 7.88 15.76 -16.56
C ALA A 819 6.37 15.64 -16.92
N PHE A 820 5.56 16.65 -16.60
CA PHE A 820 4.19 16.84 -17.08
C PHE A 820 4.07 17.87 -18.22
N ASP A 821 5.17 18.47 -18.67
CA ASP A 821 5.14 19.37 -19.82
C ASP A 821 4.91 18.57 -21.10
N VAL A 822 3.63 18.34 -21.38
CA VAL A 822 3.12 17.77 -22.62
C VAL A 822 2.97 18.84 -23.71
N SER A 823 3.40 20.08 -23.46
CA SER A 823 3.37 21.13 -24.48
C SER A 823 4.32 20.80 -25.62
N LEU A 824 3.80 20.89 -26.84
CA LEU A 824 4.54 20.68 -28.08
C LEU A 824 4.70 22.00 -28.85
N GLU A 825 4.72 23.13 -28.15
CA GLU A 825 4.83 24.43 -28.81
C GLU A 825 6.12 24.51 -29.65
N THR A 826 6.01 25.15 -30.81
CA THR A 826 7.14 25.24 -31.76
C THR A 826 8.39 25.86 -31.12
N SER A 827 8.22 26.83 -30.22
CA SER A 827 9.31 27.47 -29.45
C SER A 827 10.22 26.45 -28.73
N HIS A 828 9.64 25.38 -28.22
CA HIS A 828 10.30 24.36 -27.41
C HIS A 828 11.07 23.30 -28.24
N ILE A 829 10.70 23.11 -29.51
CA ILE A 829 11.27 22.07 -30.40
C ILE A 829 12.05 22.70 -31.58
N GLN A 830 11.96 24.02 -31.79
CA GLN A 830 12.58 24.73 -32.92
C GLN A 830 14.07 24.43 -33.08
N GLN A 831 14.81 24.33 -31.98
CA GLN A 831 16.24 24.03 -32.06
C GLN A 831 16.50 22.63 -32.63
N SER A 832 15.71 21.63 -32.24
CA SER A 832 15.81 20.29 -32.81
C SER A 832 15.47 20.26 -34.29
N LEU A 833 14.41 20.96 -34.67
CA LEU A 833 13.99 21.10 -36.07
C LEU A 833 15.11 21.69 -36.93
N ASN A 834 15.76 22.75 -36.43
CA ASN A 834 16.90 23.38 -37.09
C ASN A 834 18.11 22.43 -37.19
N LEU A 835 18.45 21.73 -36.09
CA LEU A 835 19.57 20.79 -36.05
C LEU A 835 19.40 19.62 -37.01
N SER A 836 18.18 19.07 -37.11
CA SER A 836 17.88 17.93 -37.98
C SER A 836 17.42 18.32 -39.38
N ASN A 837 17.34 19.61 -39.69
CA ASN A 837 16.81 20.16 -40.94
C ASN A 837 15.39 19.62 -41.29
N ILE A 838 14.53 19.52 -40.27
CA ILE A 838 13.12 19.14 -40.42
C ILE A 838 12.28 20.40 -40.26
N GLU A 839 11.41 20.70 -41.22
CA GLU A 839 10.46 21.81 -41.08
C GLU A 839 9.39 21.45 -40.04
N GLY A 840 9.04 22.36 -39.13
CA GLY A 840 8.11 22.07 -38.03
C GLY A 840 6.73 21.57 -38.46
N GLN A 841 6.26 21.98 -39.64
CA GLN A 841 4.99 21.51 -40.22
C GLN A 841 4.96 20.00 -40.52
N LYS A 842 6.13 19.38 -40.67
CA LYS A 842 6.32 17.95 -40.99
C LYS A 842 6.34 17.03 -39.77
N LEU A 843 6.26 17.57 -38.55
CA LEU A 843 6.21 16.76 -37.34
C LEU A 843 4.75 16.61 -36.87
N LYS A 844 4.29 15.37 -36.77
CA LYS A 844 2.93 15.01 -36.31
C LYS A 844 3.01 14.05 -35.13
N TYR A 845 2.18 14.27 -34.13
CA TYR A 845 1.99 13.36 -33.00
C TYR A 845 0.73 12.53 -33.27
N VAL A 846 0.86 11.20 -33.20
CA VAL A 846 -0.23 10.25 -33.48
C VAL A 846 -0.49 9.41 -32.25
N ASP A 847 -1.70 9.50 -31.71
CA ASP A 847 -2.14 8.83 -30.49
C ASP A 847 -3.35 7.95 -30.75
N TRP A 848 -3.44 6.87 -29.96
CA TRP A 848 -4.63 6.04 -29.89
C TRP A 848 -5.24 6.11 -28.51
N TYR A 849 -6.55 5.88 -28.47
CA TYR A 849 -7.31 5.90 -27.25
C TYR A 849 -8.48 4.92 -27.30
N PHE A 850 -8.71 4.17 -26.22
CA PHE A 850 -9.85 3.27 -26.11
C PHE A 850 -11.04 4.03 -25.52
N LEU A 851 -12.05 4.26 -26.35
CA LEU A 851 -13.28 4.91 -25.95
C LEU A 851 -14.13 3.89 -25.15
N PRO A 852 -14.49 4.20 -23.90
CA PRO A 852 -15.57 3.48 -23.22
C PRO A 852 -16.86 3.68 -24.03
N ASN A 853 -17.89 2.88 -23.76
CA ASN A 853 -19.24 3.14 -24.25
C ASN A 853 -20.18 3.44 -23.07
N SER A 854 -21.46 3.69 -23.37
CA SER A 854 -22.49 3.98 -22.35
C SER A 854 -22.72 2.87 -21.33
N GLU A 855 -22.23 1.66 -21.61
CA GLU A 855 -22.30 0.47 -20.73
C GLU A 855 -20.97 0.20 -20.02
N GLY A 856 -19.97 1.06 -20.20
CA GLY A 856 -18.66 0.93 -19.55
C GLY A 856 -17.66 0.01 -20.27
N THR A 857 -18.01 -0.58 -21.42
CA THR A 857 -17.07 -1.44 -22.18
C THR A 857 -16.23 -0.62 -23.16
N THR A 858 -14.93 -0.89 -23.24
CA THR A 858 -13.94 -0.13 -24.03
C THR A 858 -13.71 -0.73 -25.41
N GLU A 859 -14.77 -0.96 -26.18
CA GLU A 859 -14.66 -1.68 -27.46
C GLU A 859 -14.20 -0.79 -28.64
N THR A 860 -14.44 0.52 -28.57
CA THR A 860 -14.16 1.45 -29.70
C THR A 860 -12.77 2.07 -29.58
N ILE A 861 -12.03 2.16 -30.68
CA ILE A 861 -10.72 2.82 -30.73
C ILE A 861 -10.84 4.16 -31.45
N ALA A 862 -10.21 5.19 -30.92
CA ALA A 862 -10.02 6.47 -31.58
C ALA A 862 -8.55 6.75 -31.90
N ILE A 863 -8.32 7.53 -32.94
CA ILE A 863 -7.02 8.08 -33.29
C ILE A 863 -7.03 9.61 -33.21
N PHE A 864 -5.96 10.17 -32.65
CA PHE A 864 -5.68 11.60 -32.60
C PHE A 864 -4.43 11.91 -33.41
N VAL A 865 -4.49 12.95 -34.24
CA VAL A 865 -3.32 13.48 -34.96
C VAL A 865 -3.16 14.94 -34.63
N ARG A 866 -2.07 15.30 -33.95
CA ARG A 866 -1.78 16.66 -33.50
C ARG A 866 -0.55 17.22 -34.21
N ASP A 867 -0.63 18.46 -34.68
CA ASP A 867 0.52 19.20 -35.20
C ASP A 867 1.12 20.15 -34.14
N LEU A 868 2.29 20.73 -34.45
CA LEU A 868 2.98 21.67 -33.55
C LEU A 868 2.26 23.01 -33.35
N SER A 869 1.23 23.32 -34.14
CA SER A 869 0.38 24.50 -33.90
C SER A 869 -0.65 24.27 -32.78
N GLY A 870 -0.75 23.01 -32.30
CA GLY A 870 -1.73 22.59 -31.32
C GLY A 870 -3.08 22.20 -31.93
N LYS A 871 -3.19 22.16 -33.26
CA LYS A 871 -4.39 21.66 -33.93
C LYS A 871 -4.42 20.14 -33.82
N THR A 872 -5.46 19.61 -33.17
CA THR A 872 -5.70 18.16 -33.06
C THR A 872 -6.88 17.75 -33.93
N SER A 873 -6.65 16.74 -34.77
CA SER A 873 -7.67 16.03 -35.52
C SER A 873 -8.03 14.73 -34.81
N PHE A 874 -9.30 14.35 -34.89
CA PHE A 874 -9.83 13.16 -34.23
C PHE A 874 -10.62 12.30 -35.22
N ARG A 875 -10.57 10.97 -35.03
CA ARG A 875 -11.39 10.02 -35.78
C ARG A 875 -11.63 8.74 -34.98
N GLU A 876 -12.86 8.26 -34.97
CA GLU A 876 -13.20 6.90 -34.51
C GLU A 876 -12.85 5.88 -35.59
N LEU A 877 -12.29 4.76 -35.18
CA LEU A 877 -11.80 3.70 -36.04
C LEU A 877 -12.82 2.57 -36.16
N THR A 878 -12.76 1.85 -37.28
CA THR A 878 -13.62 0.69 -37.53
C THR A 878 -13.12 -0.58 -36.83
N VAL A 879 -11.85 -0.61 -36.43
CA VAL A 879 -11.22 -1.70 -35.70
C VAL A 879 -11.51 -1.57 -34.22
N THR A 880 -11.89 -2.67 -33.59
CA THR A 880 -12.24 -2.72 -32.16
C THR A 880 -11.12 -3.28 -31.28
N VAL A 881 -11.17 -3.01 -29.98
CA VAL A 881 -10.22 -3.54 -28.99
C VAL A 881 -10.24 -5.07 -28.98
N SER A 882 -11.43 -5.70 -29.04
CA SER A 882 -11.52 -7.17 -29.14
C SER A 882 -10.88 -7.73 -30.42
N THR A 883 -10.99 -7.03 -31.55
CA THR A 883 -10.34 -7.43 -32.80
C THR A 883 -8.81 -7.46 -32.65
N VAL A 884 -8.25 -6.44 -32.00
CA VAL A 884 -6.80 -6.37 -31.72
C VAL A 884 -6.38 -7.48 -30.76
N HIS A 885 -7.13 -7.72 -29.68
CA HIS A 885 -6.84 -8.83 -28.75
C HIS A 885 -6.82 -10.19 -29.45
N GLN A 886 -7.82 -10.47 -30.30
CA GLN A 886 -7.87 -11.72 -31.06
C GLN A 886 -6.66 -11.84 -32.00
N TRP A 887 -6.25 -10.74 -32.63
CA TRP A 887 -5.04 -10.72 -33.46
C TRP A 887 -3.77 -10.99 -32.65
N ILE A 888 -3.60 -10.35 -31.49
CA ILE A 888 -2.45 -10.54 -30.59
C ILE A 888 -2.38 -12.02 -30.15
N ARG A 889 -3.49 -12.61 -29.71
CA ARG A 889 -3.54 -14.04 -29.35
C ARG A 889 -3.13 -14.93 -30.51
N LYS A 890 -3.72 -14.70 -31.69
CA LYS A 890 -3.39 -15.46 -32.92
C LYS A 890 -1.91 -15.38 -33.28
N VAL A 891 -1.27 -14.22 -33.13
CA VAL A 891 0.11 -13.99 -33.56
C VAL A 891 1.15 -14.41 -32.52
N PHE A 892 0.88 -14.21 -31.23
CA PHE A 892 1.87 -14.37 -30.15
C PHE A 892 1.62 -15.58 -29.23
N GLU A 893 0.41 -16.13 -29.15
CA GLU A 893 0.11 -17.35 -28.36
C GLU A 893 0.24 -18.62 -29.22
N VAL A 894 1.40 -18.79 -29.86
CA VAL A 894 1.68 -19.94 -30.74
C VAL A 894 2.16 -21.14 -29.92
N PRO A 895 1.63 -22.37 -30.12
CA PRO A 895 2.09 -23.57 -29.43
C PRO A 895 3.59 -23.81 -29.63
N GLU A 896 4.25 -24.35 -28.60
CA GLU A 896 5.68 -24.61 -28.60
C GLU A 896 6.09 -25.50 -29.80
N GLY A 897 7.06 -25.02 -30.59
CA GLY A 897 7.55 -25.70 -31.81
C GLY A 897 6.80 -25.38 -33.10
N ALA A 898 5.70 -24.61 -33.08
CA ALA A 898 5.04 -24.15 -34.31
C ALA A 898 5.69 -22.86 -34.87
N GLU A 899 5.69 -22.73 -36.20
CA GLU A 899 6.28 -21.56 -36.88
C GLU A 899 5.46 -20.28 -36.59
N PRO A 900 6.10 -19.16 -36.18
CA PRO A 900 5.41 -17.90 -35.92
C PRO A 900 4.55 -17.43 -37.08
N GLU A 901 3.33 -16.93 -36.82
CA GLU A 901 2.38 -16.54 -37.87
C GLU A 901 2.94 -15.50 -38.85
N LEU A 902 3.69 -14.50 -38.34
CA LEU A 902 4.29 -13.45 -39.16
C LEU A 902 5.47 -13.93 -40.02
N LYS A 903 6.02 -15.12 -39.73
CA LYS A 903 7.09 -15.77 -40.52
C LYS A 903 6.52 -16.62 -41.66
N ARG A 904 5.22 -16.90 -41.67
CA ARG A 904 4.57 -17.68 -42.73
C ARG A 904 4.42 -16.85 -44.01
N LYS A 905 4.16 -17.52 -45.14
CA LYS A 905 3.89 -16.87 -46.44
C LYS A 905 2.76 -15.83 -46.40
N ALA A 906 1.77 -16.04 -45.52
CA ALA A 906 0.65 -15.12 -45.32
C ALA A 906 0.95 -14.00 -44.30
N GLY A 907 2.14 -13.94 -43.70
CA GLY A 907 2.46 -13.04 -42.58
C GLY A 907 2.18 -11.57 -42.88
N ASN A 908 2.49 -11.10 -44.09
CA ASN A 908 2.12 -9.74 -44.53
C ASN A 908 0.61 -9.51 -44.54
N ARG A 909 -0.17 -10.48 -45.01
CA ARG A 909 -1.64 -10.38 -45.00
C ARG A 909 -2.14 -10.38 -43.55
N THR A 910 -1.59 -11.24 -42.69
CA THR A 910 -1.93 -11.30 -41.26
C THR A 910 -1.66 -9.97 -40.57
N LEU A 911 -0.49 -9.37 -40.77
CA LEU A 911 -0.17 -8.06 -40.19
C LEU A 911 -1.16 -6.96 -40.65
N TRP A 912 -1.48 -6.96 -41.94
CA TRP A 912 -2.37 -5.97 -42.54
C TRP A 912 -3.86 -6.16 -42.24
N GLU A 913 -4.25 -7.20 -41.49
CA GLU A 913 -5.60 -7.32 -40.90
C GLU A 913 -5.91 -6.11 -39.98
N LEU A 914 -4.87 -5.49 -39.40
CA LEU A 914 -4.98 -4.33 -38.51
C LEU A 914 -4.84 -2.97 -39.19
N ASN A 915 -4.83 -2.88 -40.54
CA ASN A 915 -4.65 -1.61 -41.24
C ASN A 915 -5.64 -0.51 -40.82
N GLY A 916 -6.86 -0.88 -40.40
CA GLY A 916 -7.85 0.07 -39.93
C GLY A 916 -7.44 0.87 -38.67
N LEU A 917 -6.37 0.46 -37.98
CA LEU A 917 -5.76 1.25 -36.91
C LEU A 917 -5.16 2.58 -37.40
N LEU A 918 -4.94 2.72 -38.71
CA LEU A 918 -4.36 3.92 -39.35
C LEU A 918 -5.34 4.64 -40.28
N ASP A 919 -6.65 4.34 -40.19
CA ASP A 919 -7.65 4.98 -41.04
C ASP A 919 -7.62 6.51 -40.89
N GLY A 920 -7.49 7.23 -42.01
CA GLY A 920 -7.50 8.69 -42.08
C GLY A 920 -6.16 9.38 -41.84
N VAL A 921 -5.09 8.65 -41.49
CA VAL A 921 -3.73 9.20 -41.37
C VAL A 921 -3.24 9.76 -42.70
N ASP A 922 -3.59 9.11 -43.82
CA ASP A 922 -3.26 9.54 -45.19
C ASP A 922 -3.79 10.93 -45.56
N LYS A 923 -4.84 11.39 -44.88
CA LYS A 923 -5.46 12.71 -45.11
C LYS A 923 -4.87 13.80 -44.22
N LEU A 924 -4.10 13.44 -43.21
CA LEU A 924 -3.63 14.33 -42.14
C LEU A 924 -2.11 14.47 -42.08
N THR A 925 -1.39 13.57 -42.75
CA THR A 925 0.08 13.58 -42.84
C THR A 925 0.51 13.40 -44.28
N ASP A 926 1.66 13.96 -44.65
CA ASP A 926 2.28 13.79 -45.96
C ASP A 926 3.36 12.69 -45.94
N GLU A 927 3.86 12.30 -47.12
CA GLU A 927 5.04 11.43 -47.21
C GLU A 927 6.27 12.15 -46.64
N ASP A 928 7.20 11.40 -46.04
CA ASP A 928 8.38 11.92 -45.34
C ASP A 928 8.13 12.77 -44.08
N ASP A 929 6.87 12.97 -43.67
CA ASP A 929 6.58 13.53 -42.34
C ASP A 929 7.19 12.63 -41.24
N LEU A 930 7.66 13.28 -40.16
CA LEU A 930 8.07 12.63 -38.92
C LEU A 930 6.85 12.39 -38.03
N LEU A 931 6.52 11.13 -37.80
CA LEU A 931 5.41 10.73 -36.96
C LEU A 931 5.93 10.19 -35.63
N ILE A 932 5.47 10.80 -34.54
CA ILE A 932 5.69 10.30 -33.18
C ILE A 932 4.45 9.50 -32.81
N LEU A 933 4.60 8.18 -32.76
CA LEU A 933 3.54 7.24 -32.43
C LEU A 933 3.51 7.02 -30.92
N SER A 934 2.38 7.32 -30.29
CA SER A 934 2.16 7.10 -28.86
C SER A 934 0.96 6.15 -28.68
N PRO A 935 1.18 4.83 -28.85
CA PRO A 935 0.14 3.83 -28.61
C PRO A 935 -0.35 3.83 -27.16
N CYS A 936 -1.48 3.16 -26.91
CA CYS A 936 -2.05 2.91 -25.59
C CYS A 936 -2.39 1.42 -25.42
N GLY A 937 -2.34 0.93 -24.20
CA GLY A 937 -2.70 -0.42 -23.78
C GLY A 937 -2.03 -1.48 -24.66
N ILE A 938 -2.84 -2.41 -25.14
CA ILE A 938 -2.40 -3.53 -25.99
C ILE A 938 -1.78 -3.10 -27.33
N LEU A 939 -1.97 -1.86 -27.77
CA LEU A 939 -1.39 -1.37 -29.03
C LEU A 939 0.13 -1.19 -28.93
N ASN A 940 0.69 -1.12 -27.72
CA ASN A 940 2.14 -1.13 -27.51
C ASN A 940 2.81 -2.40 -28.04
N SER A 941 2.08 -3.51 -28.13
CA SER A 941 2.56 -4.78 -28.69
C SER A 941 2.34 -4.91 -30.20
N VAL A 942 1.76 -3.90 -30.85
CA VAL A 942 1.45 -3.92 -32.30
C VAL A 942 2.51 -3.12 -33.06
N PRO A 943 3.12 -3.68 -34.13
CA PRO A 943 4.06 -2.95 -34.98
C PRO A 943 3.32 -1.98 -35.90
N LEU A 944 2.79 -0.88 -35.34
CA LEU A 944 2.01 0.13 -36.06
C LEU A 944 2.74 0.69 -37.30
N HIS A 945 4.07 0.79 -37.24
CA HIS A 945 4.92 1.20 -38.36
C HIS A 945 4.93 0.21 -39.55
N GLY A 946 4.54 -1.04 -39.33
CA GLY A 946 4.44 -2.08 -40.37
C GLY A 946 3.07 -2.18 -41.06
N LEU A 947 2.08 -1.40 -40.60
CA LEU A 947 0.74 -1.32 -41.19
C LEU A 947 0.73 -0.42 -42.43
N LYS A 948 -0.33 -0.49 -43.24
CA LYS A 948 -0.47 0.29 -44.47
C LYS A 948 -1.32 1.54 -44.32
N VAL A 949 -0.86 2.62 -44.94
CA VAL A 949 -1.56 3.90 -45.12
C VAL A 949 -1.54 4.25 -46.61
N GLY A 950 -2.69 4.50 -47.21
CA GLY A 950 -2.77 4.79 -48.66
C GLY A 950 -2.23 3.66 -49.56
N GLY A 951 -2.16 2.42 -49.05
CA GLY A 951 -1.61 1.26 -49.77
C GLY A 951 -0.10 1.03 -49.62
N GLN A 952 0.63 1.96 -49.03
CA GLN A 952 2.06 1.86 -48.72
C GLN A 952 2.29 1.53 -47.24
N VAL A 953 3.36 0.82 -46.91
CA VAL A 953 3.72 0.52 -45.51
C VAL A 953 4.16 1.80 -44.81
N LEU A 954 3.70 2.05 -43.59
CA LEU A 954 3.89 3.33 -42.91
C LEU A 954 5.36 3.71 -42.74
N ILE A 955 6.23 2.77 -42.34
CA ILE A 955 7.67 3.04 -42.20
C ILE A 955 8.38 3.26 -43.54
N ASP A 956 7.84 2.76 -44.65
CA ASP A 956 8.35 3.06 -46.00
C ASP A 956 7.94 4.48 -46.44
N ARG A 957 6.78 4.95 -45.96
CA ARG A 957 6.20 6.27 -46.27
C ARG A 957 6.74 7.41 -45.39
N ASN A 958 6.96 7.18 -44.10
CA ASN A 958 7.21 8.21 -43.09
C ASN A 958 8.42 7.89 -42.20
N LEU A 959 8.99 8.92 -41.56
CA LEU A 959 9.96 8.74 -40.47
C LEU A 959 9.20 8.43 -39.18
N ILE A 960 9.58 7.39 -38.45
CA ILE A 960 8.81 6.89 -37.31
C ILE A 960 9.64 6.89 -36.03
N ILE A 961 9.01 7.37 -34.96
CA ILE A 961 9.48 7.27 -33.58
C ILE A 961 8.33 6.84 -32.70
N TYR A 962 8.60 5.98 -31.72
CA TYR A 962 7.66 5.63 -30.66
C TYR A 962 7.93 6.47 -29.41
N SER A 963 6.87 6.85 -28.70
CA SER A 963 7.00 7.45 -27.38
C SER A 963 5.86 7.02 -26.48
N SER A 964 6.18 6.71 -25.23
CA SER A 964 5.18 6.40 -24.21
C SER A 964 4.32 7.61 -23.86
N SER A 965 4.90 8.82 -23.90
CA SER A 965 4.16 10.07 -23.75
C SER A 965 4.92 11.25 -24.37
N ALA A 966 4.24 12.37 -24.54
CA ALA A 966 4.82 13.62 -25.01
C ALA A 966 5.91 14.09 -24.06
N ALA A 967 5.74 13.89 -22.75
CA ALA A 967 6.73 14.24 -21.75
C ALA A 967 8.04 13.44 -21.89
N VAL A 968 7.95 12.11 -22.10
CA VAL A 968 9.15 11.27 -22.32
C VAL A 968 9.87 11.71 -23.59
N PHE A 969 9.13 11.95 -24.66
CA PHE A 969 9.68 12.49 -25.90
C PHE A 969 10.39 13.84 -25.67
N ARG A 970 9.78 14.77 -24.94
CA ARG A 970 10.35 16.08 -24.62
C ARG A 970 11.65 15.97 -23.83
N GLN A 971 11.73 15.07 -22.84
CA GLN A 971 12.96 14.82 -22.09
C GLN A 971 14.08 14.26 -22.99
N CYS A 972 13.75 13.28 -23.83
CA CYS A 972 14.68 12.71 -24.80
C CYS A 972 15.20 13.76 -25.79
N GLN A 973 14.31 14.61 -26.30
CA GLN A 973 14.62 15.71 -27.19
C GLN A 973 15.50 16.77 -26.52
N ALA A 974 15.18 17.17 -25.29
CA ALA A 974 15.95 18.16 -24.56
C ALA A 974 17.40 17.69 -24.33
N ARG A 975 17.58 16.41 -23.99
CA ARG A 975 18.90 15.78 -23.85
C ARG A 975 19.66 15.78 -25.18
N ALA A 976 19.01 15.41 -26.28
CA ALA A 976 19.65 15.40 -27.61
C ALA A 976 20.12 16.81 -28.04
N VAL A 977 19.32 17.84 -27.77
CA VAL A 977 19.69 19.24 -28.02
C VAL A 977 20.84 19.69 -27.13
N ALA A 978 20.80 19.34 -25.84
CA ALA A 978 21.88 19.67 -24.91
C ALA A 978 23.21 19.06 -25.37
N SER A 979 23.19 17.79 -25.80
CA SER A 979 24.36 17.11 -26.39
C SER A 979 24.87 17.80 -27.65
N ALA A 980 24.01 18.44 -28.46
CA ALA A 980 24.43 19.21 -29.62
C ALA A 980 25.13 20.54 -29.28
N ASN A 981 24.75 21.17 -28.16
CA ASN A 981 25.18 22.53 -27.78
C ASN A 981 26.45 22.60 -26.91
N ILE A 982 27.06 21.46 -26.57
CA ILE A 982 28.31 21.44 -25.79
C ILE A 982 29.42 22.14 -26.60
N SER A 983 29.75 23.38 -26.22
CA SER A 983 30.74 24.23 -26.89
C SER A 983 32.15 23.65 -26.82
N THR A 984 32.83 23.57 -27.96
CA THR A 984 34.22 23.17 -28.12
C THR A 984 35.18 24.31 -27.73
N ASN A 985 35.16 24.74 -26.46
CA ASN A 985 36.21 25.63 -25.94
C ASN A 985 37.47 24.78 -25.62
N PRO A 986 38.60 24.95 -26.32
CA PRO A 986 39.75 24.05 -26.22
C PRO A 986 40.41 24.01 -24.83
N SER A 987 40.14 24.99 -23.97
CA SER A 987 40.79 25.16 -22.66
C SER A 987 40.05 24.49 -21.49
N GLU A 988 38.82 24.01 -21.67
CA GLU A 988 38.04 23.35 -20.59
C GLU A 988 37.87 21.84 -20.79
N ILE A 989 38.36 21.28 -21.91
CA ILE A 989 38.34 19.85 -22.20
C ILE A 989 39.45 19.18 -21.38
N LYS A 990 39.14 18.75 -20.15
CA LYS A 990 39.72 17.48 -19.69
C LYS A 990 39.17 16.41 -20.62
N GLU A 991 40.02 15.50 -21.08
CA GLU A 991 39.74 14.40 -22.03
C GLU A 991 38.54 13.52 -21.66
N THR A 992 37.30 14.03 -21.68
CA THR A 992 36.10 13.22 -21.69
C THR A 992 35.89 12.78 -23.13
N HIS A 993 36.65 11.77 -23.55
CA HIS A 993 36.47 11.10 -24.83
C HIS A 993 35.02 10.65 -24.93
N SER A 994 34.25 11.27 -25.82
CA SER A 994 32.96 10.71 -26.18
C SER A 994 33.21 9.37 -26.88
N ARG A 995 32.85 8.30 -26.19
CA ARG A 995 33.18 6.92 -26.52
C ARG A 995 32.00 6.26 -27.24
N ASN A 996 32.27 5.46 -28.27
CA ASN A 996 31.28 4.58 -28.88
C ASN A 996 31.57 3.17 -28.37
N ASP A 997 30.61 2.51 -27.74
CA ASP A 997 30.79 1.20 -27.12
C ASP A 997 29.86 0.15 -27.73
N PHE A 998 30.45 -0.95 -28.17
CA PHE A 998 29.78 -2.10 -28.77
C PHE A 998 30.03 -3.34 -27.91
N LEU A 999 28.96 -3.91 -27.35
CA LEU A 999 29.00 -5.05 -26.46
C LEU A 999 28.24 -6.23 -27.09
N ALA A 1000 28.83 -7.42 -27.07
CA ALA A 1000 28.13 -8.63 -27.50
C ALA A 1000 28.43 -9.83 -26.60
N VAL A 1001 27.38 -10.53 -26.18
CA VAL A 1001 27.47 -11.69 -25.28
C VAL A 1001 26.48 -12.77 -25.73
N TYR A 1002 26.97 -14.00 -25.87
CA TYR A 1002 26.18 -15.15 -26.34
C TYR A 1002 26.82 -16.45 -25.84
N GLU A 1003 26.61 -16.82 -24.58
CA GLU A 1003 27.34 -17.91 -23.90
C GLU A 1003 26.50 -19.18 -23.68
N GLU A 1004 25.69 -19.57 -24.66
CA GLU A 1004 24.89 -20.81 -24.60
C GLU A 1004 25.77 -22.06 -24.78
N ASN A 1005 25.54 -23.10 -23.96
CA ASN A 1005 26.34 -24.33 -23.91
C ASN A 1005 26.05 -25.36 -25.04
N LEU A 1006 25.54 -24.93 -26.19
CA LEU A 1006 25.14 -25.81 -27.31
C LEU A 1006 26.11 -25.70 -28.49
N SER A 1007 26.34 -26.80 -29.23
CA SER A 1007 27.26 -26.82 -30.38
C SER A 1007 26.83 -25.89 -31.52
N LEU A 1008 25.52 -25.73 -31.75
CA LEU A 1008 24.95 -24.78 -32.72
C LEU A 1008 25.11 -23.31 -32.26
N ALA A 1009 25.20 -23.06 -30.95
CA ALA A 1009 25.41 -21.72 -30.41
C ALA A 1009 26.83 -21.18 -30.67
N ALA A 1010 27.82 -22.06 -30.86
CA ALA A 1010 29.20 -21.65 -31.09
C ALA A 1010 29.41 -20.98 -32.47
N GLU A 1011 28.73 -21.48 -33.51
CA GLU A 1011 28.76 -20.88 -34.84
C GLU A 1011 28.07 -19.52 -34.82
N GLU A 1012 26.87 -19.44 -34.22
CA GLU A 1012 26.14 -18.18 -34.17
C GLU A 1012 26.83 -17.13 -33.30
N ARG A 1013 27.42 -17.52 -32.16
CA ARG A 1013 28.31 -16.63 -31.37
C ARG A 1013 29.41 -16.04 -32.22
N THR A 1014 30.05 -16.84 -33.06
CA THR A 1014 31.12 -16.38 -33.97
C THR A 1014 30.58 -15.38 -34.99
N ASN A 1015 29.40 -15.64 -35.55
CA ASN A 1015 28.74 -14.75 -36.50
C ASN A 1015 28.35 -13.41 -35.85
N ILE A 1016 27.80 -13.43 -34.63
CA ILE A 1016 27.48 -12.23 -33.86
C ILE A 1016 28.75 -11.42 -33.60
N PHE A 1017 29.79 -12.04 -33.04
CA PHE A 1017 31.02 -11.35 -32.70
C PHE A 1017 31.70 -10.74 -33.93
N THR A 1018 31.69 -11.45 -35.06
CA THR A 1018 32.23 -10.95 -36.33
C THR A 1018 31.42 -9.74 -36.84
N SER A 1019 30.09 -9.84 -36.81
CA SER A 1019 29.19 -8.75 -37.25
C SER A 1019 29.39 -7.50 -36.39
N VAL A 1020 29.41 -7.65 -35.06
CA VAL A 1020 29.61 -6.53 -34.12
C VAL A 1020 31.00 -5.92 -34.26
N ASN A 1021 32.04 -6.73 -34.49
CA ASN A 1021 33.38 -6.23 -34.77
C ASN A 1021 33.43 -5.39 -36.06
N ASN A 1022 32.77 -5.83 -37.13
CA ASN A 1022 32.71 -5.06 -38.38
C ASN A 1022 31.97 -3.73 -38.18
N ILE A 1023 30.87 -3.74 -37.43
CA ILE A 1023 30.11 -2.52 -37.09
C ILE A 1023 31.00 -1.57 -36.27
N ALA A 1024 31.63 -2.06 -35.20
CA ALA A 1024 32.47 -1.26 -34.32
C ALA A 1024 33.65 -0.62 -35.07
N GLN A 1025 34.29 -1.35 -35.99
CA GLN A 1025 35.37 -0.82 -36.83
C GLN A 1025 34.89 0.30 -37.75
N ASN A 1026 33.73 0.14 -38.38
CA ASN A 1026 33.15 1.16 -39.24
C ASN A 1026 32.70 2.40 -38.45
N PHE A 1027 32.30 2.23 -37.19
CA PHE A 1027 31.79 3.27 -36.31
C PHE A 1027 32.85 3.85 -35.34
N GLN A 1028 34.12 3.43 -35.51
CA GLN A 1028 35.27 3.80 -34.65
C GLN A 1028 34.99 3.59 -33.15
N GLY A 1029 34.30 2.50 -32.81
CA GLY A 1029 33.92 2.16 -31.45
C GLY A 1029 34.84 1.16 -30.77
N ASN A 1030 34.82 1.20 -29.45
CA ASN A 1030 35.41 0.19 -28.60
C ASN A 1030 34.47 -1.02 -28.54
N ILE A 1031 35.08 -2.21 -28.47
CA ILE A 1031 34.36 -3.48 -28.49
C ILE A 1031 34.64 -4.28 -27.23
N LYS A 1032 33.61 -4.93 -26.68
CA LYS A 1032 33.69 -5.90 -25.58
C LYS A 1032 32.90 -7.14 -25.97
N LEU A 1033 33.52 -8.32 -25.88
CA LEU A 1033 32.91 -9.58 -26.34
C LEU A 1033 32.92 -10.66 -25.25
N GLY A 1034 31.86 -11.46 -25.21
CA GLY A 1034 31.74 -12.61 -24.31
C GLY A 1034 31.92 -12.23 -22.85
N GLN A 1035 32.90 -12.84 -22.19
CA GLN A 1035 33.22 -12.64 -20.77
C GLN A 1035 33.64 -11.21 -20.39
N GLU A 1036 33.96 -10.34 -21.36
CA GLU A 1036 34.25 -8.92 -21.11
C GLU A 1036 33.00 -8.08 -20.87
N VAL A 1037 31.82 -8.60 -21.23
CA VAL A 1037 30.52 -7.94 -21.07
C VAL A 1037 29.96 -8.25 -19.68
N SER A 1038 30.64 -7.76 -18.64
CA SER A 1038 30.18 -7.88 -17.25
C SER A 1038 29.25 -6.74 -16.84
N LYS A 1039 28.50 -6.91 -15.74
CA LYS A 1039 27.64 -5.85 -15.16
C LYS A 1039 28.39 -4.55 -14.89
N THR A 1040 29.61 -4.64 -14.38
CA THR A 1040 30.46 -3.47 -14.14
C THR A 1040 30.85 -2.81 -15.47
N ALA A 1041 31.30 -3.59 -16.44
CA ALA A 1041 31.74 -3.07 -17.73
C ALA A 1041 30.59 -2.45 -18.55
N PHE A 1042 29.38 -3.00 -18.45
CA PHE A 1042 28.17 -2.44 -19.07
C PHE A 1042 27.79 -1.11 -18.41
N THR A 1043 27.76 -1.07 -17.07
CA THR A 1043 27.41 0.14 -16.31
C THR A 1043 28.37 1.31 -16.58
N GLU A 1044 29.68 1.02 -16.70
CA GLU A 1044 30.68 2.01 -17.13
C GLU A 1044 30.41 2.52 -18.55
N SER A 1045 30.10 1.61 -19.48
CA SER A 1045 29.78 1.98 -20.87
C SER A 1045 28.50 2.83 -20.93
N CYS A 1046 27.46 2.51 -20.16
CA CYS A 1046 26.25 3.33 -20.05
C CYS A 1046 26.52 4.75 -19.55
N ARG A 1047 27.46 4.90 -18.62
CA ARG A 1047 27.80 6.21 -18.05
C ARG A 1047 28.47 7.11 -19.07
N ASP A 1048 29.43 6.58 -19.81
CA ASP A 1048 30.41 7.37 -20.58
C ASP A 1048 30.23 7.27 -22.11
N ALA A 1049 29.47 6.31 -22.64
CA ALA A 1049 29.27 6.20 -24.08
C ALA A 1049 28.30 7.27 -24.62
N SER A 1050 28.54 7.73 -25.84
CA SER A 1050 27.58 8.50 -26.64
C SER A 1050 26.76 7.59 -27.55
N TRP A 1051 27.31 6.45 -27.94
CA TRP A 1051 26.61 5.40 -28.68
C TRP A 1051 26.86 4.08 -27.97
N LEU A 1052 25.77 3.42 -27.57
CA LEU A 1052 25.84 2.13 -26.88
C LEU A 1052 25.10 1.09 -27.71
N PHE A 1053 25.80 0.05 -28.13
CA PHE A 1053 25.23 -1.08 -28.84
C PHE A 1053 25.37 -2.35 -28.00
N TYR A 1054 24.29 -3.11 -27.86
CA TYR A 1054 24.25 -4.38 -27.17
C TYR A 1054 23.62 -5.46 -28.07
N HIS A 1055 24.29 -6.61 -28.20
CA HIS A 1055 23.76 -7.79 -28.86
C HIS A 1055 23.88 -9.02 -27.95
N GLY A 1056 22.75 -9.63 -27.59
CA GLY A 1056 22.73 -10.79 -26.71
C GLY A 1056 21.31 -11.21 -26.36
N HIS A 1057 21.11 -11.70 -25.14
CA HIS A 1057 19.79 -12.06 -24.63
C HIS A 1057 19.23 -11.00 -23.69
N ALA A 1058 17.91 -11.01 -23.57
CA ALA A 1058 17.19 -10.29 -22.54
C ALA A 1058 16.20 -11.26 -21.88
N ILE A 1059 15.93 -11.03 -20.60
CA ILE A 1059 14.96 -11.77 -19.82
C ILE A 1059 13.77 -10.83 -19.63
N TYR A 1060 12.58 -11.31 -20.01
CA TYR A 1060 11.34 -10.63 -19.72
C TYR A 1060 10.52 -11.47 -18.73
N ASN A 1061 10.40 -10.97 -17.51
CA ASN A 1061 9.65 -11.62 -16.44
C ASN A 1061 8.23 -11.02 -16.37
N LYS A 1062 7.23 -11.82 -16.75
CA LYS A 1062 5.82 -11.42 -16.78
C LYS A 1062 5.19 -11.24 -15.40
N GLN A 1063 5.75 -11.86 -14.36
CA GLN A 1063 5.23 -11.81 -12.99
C GLN A 1063 5.84 -10.66 -12.20
N ASP A 1064 7.11 -10.35 -12.45
CA ASP A 1064 7.82 -9.23 -11.85
C ASP A 1064 8.65 -8.53 -12.91
N VAL A 1065 8.13 -7.41 -13.43
CA VAL A 1065 8.77 -6.69 -14.53
C VAL A 1065 10.13 -6.14 -14.10
N LEU A 1066 10.35 -5.80 -12.83
CA LEU A 1066 11.60 -5.21 -12.35
C LEU A 1066 12.78 -6.19 -12.41
N GLU A 1067 12.51 -7.49 -12.39
CA GLU A 1067 13.47 -8.57 -12.59
C GLU A 1067 13.76 -8.86 -14.07
N SER A 1068 13.09 -8.17 -15.00
CA SER A 1068 13.47 -8.19 -16.42
C SER A 1068 14.80 -7.47 -16.61
N GLY A 1069 15.61 -7.91 -17.57
CA GLY A 1069 16.96 -7.38 -17.71
C GLY A 1069 17.72 -7.88 -18.94
N LEU A 1070 18.96 -7.39 -19.09
CA LEU A 1070 19.91 -7.86 -20.11
C LEU A 1070 20.79 -8.96 -19.51
N VAL A 1071 20.99 -10.05 -20.24
CA VAL A 1071 21.85 -11.16 -19.80
C VAL A 1071 23.31 -10.79 -20.06
N LEU A 1072 24.09 -10.62 -19.00
CA LEU A 1072 25.52 -10.32 -19.11
C LEU A 1072 26.36 -11.57 -18.77
N SER A 1073 27.68 -11.47 -18.88
CA SER A 1073 28.55 -12.65 -18.72
C SER A 1073 28.65 -13.17 -17.28
N ASP A 1074 28.47 -12.30 -16.29
CA ASP A 1074 28.56 -12.60 -14.86
C ASP A 1074 27.17 -12.69 -14.21
N HIS A 1075 26.36 -11.63 -14.35
CA HIS A 1075 25.03 -11.50 -13.75
C HIS A 1075 24.09 -10.73 -14.68
N ASP A 1076 22.78 -10.96 -14.56
CA ASP A 1076 21.80 -10.18 -15.30
C ASP A 1076 21.80 -8.71 -14.81
N LEU A 1077 21.65 -7.77 -15.75
CA LEU A 1077 21.42 -6.36 -15.45
C LEU A 1077 19.92 -6.11 -15.48
N THR A 1078 19.30 -6.08 -14.30
CA THR A 1078 17.86 -5.93 -14.15
C THR A 1078 17.43 -4.47 -14.34
N ILE A 1079 16.13 -4.24 -14.55
CA ILE A 1079 15.54 -2.91 -14.57
C ILE A 1079 15.80 -2.19 -13.23
N SER A 1080 15.70 -2.92 -12.11
CA SER A 1080 16.05 -2.39 -10.78
C SER A 1080 17.50 -1.90 -10.73
N ASP A 1081 18.44 -2.65 -11.30
CA ASP A 1081 19.85 -2.22 -11.37
C ASP A 1081 20.04 -0.96 -12.22
N ILE A 1082 19.38 -0.88 -13.38
CA ILE A 1082 19.42 0.29 -14.25
C ILE A 1082 18.87 1.52 -13.49
N PHE A 1083 17.79 1.32 -12.73
CA PHE A 1083 17.25 2.34 -11.85
C PHE A 1083 18.20 2.71 -10.72
N ASP A 1084 18.88 1.79 -10.04
CA ASP A 1084 19.70 2.13 -8.88
C ASP A 1084 21.10 2.68 -9.23
N SER A 1085 21.67 2.24 -10.35
CA SER A 1085 23.13 2.37 -10.59
C SER A 1085 23.55 3.17 -11.83
N ALA A 1086 22.66 3.40 -12.80
CA ALA A 1086 23.02 4.00 -14.09
C ALA A 1086 22.52 5.44 -14.26
N ALA A 1087 23.41 6.42 -14.06
CA ALA A 1087 23.25 7.76 -14.63
C ALA A 1087 24.05 7.83 -15.93
N MET A 1088 23.37 8.01 -17.07
CA MET A 1088 24.03 8.15 -18.37
C MET A 1088 24.43 9.61 -18.59
N HIS A 1089 25.68 9.96 -18.29
CA HIS A 1089 26.14 11.36 -18.31
C HIS A 1089 26.19 11.95 -19.72
N ASN A 1090 26.52 11.13 -20.72
CA ASN A 1090 26.63 11.57 -22.11
C ASN A 1090 25.35 11.40 -22.93
N SER A 1091 24.25 11.01 -22.28
CA SER A 1091 22.93 10.79 -22.89
C SER A 1091 22.99 10.02 -24.22
N PRO A 1092 23.34 8.73 -24.20
CA PRO A 1092 23.60 7.96 -25.42
C PRO A 1092 22.34 7.67 -26.23
N HIS A 1093 22.52 7.40 -27.52
CA HIS A 1093 21.64 6.51 -28.25
C HIS A 1093 21.98 5.05 -27.90
N VAL A 1094 20.97 4.25 -27.56
CA VAL A 1094 21.16 2.84 -27.21
C VAL A 1094 20.49 1.94 -28.24
N THR A 1095 21.22 0.99 -28.81
CA THR A 1095 20.67 -0.06 -29.68
C THR A 1095 20.76 -1.41 -28.95
N ILE A 1096 19.63 -2.08 -28.77
CA ILE A 1096 19.53 -3.38 -28.11
C ILE A 1096 19.00 -4.41 -29.11
N ILE A 1097 19.84 -5.38 -29.42
CA ILE A 1097 19.50 -6.53 -30.25
C ILE A 1097 19.39 -7.74 -29.33
N ALA A 1098 18.20 -7.92 -28.78
CA ALA A 1098 17.84 -9.03 -27.92
C ALA A 1098 16.33 -9.30 -28.01
N CYS A 1099 15.94 -10.57 -27.88
CA CYS A 1099 14.53 -10.98 -27.86
C CYS A 1099 13.77 -10.24 -26.76
N ASP A 1100 12.54 -9.78 -27.05
CA ASP A 1100 11.65 -9.09 -26.12
C ASP A 1100 12.20 -7.81 -25.45
N SER A 1101 13.34 -7.29 -25.93
CA SER A 1101 13.97 -6.09 -25.37
C SER A 1101 13.13 -4.82 -25.51
N GLY A 1102 12.26 -4.77 -26.52
CA GLY A 1102 11.30 -3.70 -26.77
C GLY A 1102 9.91 -3.98 -26.20
N THR A 1103 9.68 -5.17 -25.65
CA THR A 1103 8.40 -5.55 -25.04
C THR A 1103 8.19 -4.73 -23.75
N GLN A 1104 6.98 -4.23 -23.56
CA GLN A 1104 6.61 -3.39 -22.43
C GLN A 1104 5.38 -3.98 -21.75
N HIS A 1105 5.43 -4.06 -20.43
CA HIS A 1105 4.24 -4.28 -19.60
C HIS A 1105 3.53 -2.95 -19.40
N ILE A 1106 2.21 -2.93 -19.55
CA ILE A 1106 1.42 -1.71 -19.39
C ILE A 1106 0.67 -1.78 -18.07
N ALA A 1107 0.99 -0.90 -17.14
CA ALA A 1107 0.31 -0.79 -15.85
C ALA A 1107 -1.08 -0.11 -15.99
N PRO A 1108 -1.96 -0.17 -14.97
CA PRO A 1108 -3.36 0.28 -15.06
C PRO A 1108 -3.59 1.73 -15.52
N GLY A 1109 -2.60 2.63 -15.44
CA GLY A 1109 -2.67 3.99 -15.96
C GLY A 1109 -2.06 4.17 -17.36
N ASP A 1110 -1.93 3.09 -18.13
CA ASP A 1110 -1.30 3.06 -19.46
C ASP A 1110 0.22 3.30 -19.43
N GLU A 1111 0.88 2.86 -18.35
CA GLU A 1111 2.29 3.17 -18.12
C GLU A 1111 3.22 2.02 -18.56
N PRO A 1112 4.19 2.26 -19.46
CA PRO A 1112 5.07 1.21 -19.93
C PRO A 1112 6.24 0.97 -18.97
N LEU A 1113 6.35 -0.28 -18.53
CA LEU A 1113 7.45 -0.82 -17.75
C LEU A 1113 8.23 -1.82 -18.63
N GLY A 1114 9.55 -1.71 -18.64
CA GLY A 1114 10.41 -2.57 -19.47
C GLY A 1114 11.81 -1.98 -19.62
N ILE A 1115 12.66 -2.70 -20.36
CA ILE A 1115 14.07 -2.32 -20.57
C ILE A 1115 14.18 -0.97 -21.29
N VAL A 1116 13.38 -0.76 -22.33
CA VAL A 1116 13.36 0.51 -23.09
C VAL A 1116 12.98 1.71 -22.20
N PRO A 1117 11.82 1.72 -21.48
CA PRO A 1117 11.51 2.78 -20.52
C PRO A 1117 12.61 2.99 -19.47
N ALA A 1118 13.23 1.91 -18.95
CA ALA A 1118 14.29 2.00 -17.95
C ALA A 1118 15.56 2.70 -18.46
N LEU A 1119 15.95 2.47 -19.71
CA LEU A 1119 17.14 3.10 -20.32
C LEU A 1119 16.86 4.56 -20.74
N LEU A 1120 15.67 4.85 -21.26
CA LEU A 1120 15.22 6.22 -21.46
C LEU A 1120 15.19 6.98 -20.14
N PHE A 1121 14.80 6.33 -19.05
CA PHE A 1121 14.87 6.90 -17.71
C PHE A 1121 16.32 7.16 -17.25
N ALA A 1122 17.22 6.20 -17.46
CA ALA A 1122 18.63 6.29 -17.06
C ALA A 1122 19.41 7.42 -17.74
N GLY A 1123 18.90 7.96 -18.85
CA GLY A 1123 19.45 9.17 -19.49
C GLY A 1123 19.61 9.09 -21.00
N ALA A 1124 19.20 8.00 -21.64
CA ALA A 1124 19.30 7.85 -23.10
C ALA A 1124 18.51 8.94 -23.85
N THR A 1125 19.00 9.34 -25.04
CA THR A 1125 18.26 10.20 -25.98
C THR A 1125 17.27 9.41 -26.81
N SER A 1126 17.58 8.16 -27.11
CA SER A 1126 16.72 7.23 -27.83
C SER A 1126 17.18 5.79 -27.62
N VAL A 1127 16.25 4.85 -27.72
CA VAL A 1127 16.51 3.42 -27.57
C VAL A 1127 15.86 2.65 -28.70
N LEU A 1128 16.61 1.79 -29.38
CA LEU A 1128 16.12 0.83 -30.34
C LEU A 1128 16.01 -0.56 -29.69
N GLY A 1129 14.87 -1.23 -29.84
CA GLY A 1129 14.64 -2.57 -29.29
C GLY A 1129 13.70 -3.42 -30.16
N CYS A 1130 13.47 -4.67 -29.72
CA CYS A 1130 12.67 -5.67 -30.43
C CYS A 1130 11.39 -6.02 -29.65
N ILE A 1131 10.19 -5.78 -30.22
CA ILE A 1131 8.90 -6.06 -29.54
C ILE A 1131 8.47 -7.54 -29.56
N TRP A 1132 9.26 -8.43 -30.17
CA TRP A 1132 9.12 -9.89 -30.08
C TRP A 1132 10.46 -10.61 -30.34
N PRO A 1133 10.55 -11.93 -30.05
CA PRO A 1133 11.75 -12.72 -30.33
C PRO A 1133 12.07 -12.79 -31.82
N ILE A 1134 13.25 -12.31 -32.21
CA ILE A 1134 13.76 -12.37 -33.58
C ILE A 1134 14.86 -13.42 -33.71
N GLU A 1135 14.97 -14.01 -34.90
CA GLU A 1135 16.11 -14.88 -35.20
C GLU A 1135 17.42 -14.06 -35.23
N SER A 1136 18.45 -14.58 -34.56
CA SER A 1136 19.73 -13.89 -34.38
C SER A 1136 20.34 -13.39 -35.70
N TRP A 1137 20.31 -14.20 -36.76
CA TRP A 1137 20.83 -13.80 -38.07
C TRP A 1137 20.11 -12.58 -38.67
N ALA A 1138 18.80 -12.46 -38.47
CA ALA A 1138 18.02 -11.31 -38.93
C ALA A 1138 18.36 -10.06 -38.11
N GLY A 1139 18.58 -10.22 -36.80
CA GLY A 1139 19.10 -9.18 -35.93
C GLY A 1139 20.47 -8.66 -36.37
N ARG A 1140 21.38 -9.55 -36.80
CA ARG A 1140 22.69 -9.18 -37.37
C ARG A 1140 22.53 -8.38 -38.68
N VAL A 1141 21.74 -8.88 -39.62
CA VAL A 1141 21.50 -8.21 -40.92
C VAL A 1141 20.91 -6.82 -40.71
N PHE A 1142 19.93 -6.68 -39.80
CA PHE A 1142 19.37 -5.39 -39.45
C PHE A 1142 20.45 -4.44 -38.87
N SER A 1143 21.24 -4.92 -37.90
CA SER A 1143 22.28 -4.13 -37.24
C SER A 1143 23.30 -3.60 -38.23
N GLU A 1144 23.76 -4.44 -39.17
CA GLU A 1144 24.72 -4.06 -40.21
C GLU A 1144 24.15 -2.97 -41.12
N LYS A 1145 22.91 -3.13 -41.59
CA LYS A 1145 22.23 -2.13 -42.45
C LYS A 1145 22.00 -0.82 -41.72
N PHE A 1146 21.46 -0.87 -40.51
CA PHE A 1146 21.17 0.29 -39.69
C PHE A 1146 22.42 1.13 -39.42
N HIS A 1147 23.50 0.50 -38.94
CA HIS A 1147 24.75 1.22 -38.66
C HIS A 1147 25.46 1.70 -39.95
N THR A 1148 25.28 1.00 -41.08
CA THR A 1148 25.78 1.48 -42.38
C THR A 1148 25.10 2.79 -42.80
N HIS A 1149 23.79 2.90 -42.61
CA HIS A 1149 23.05 4.13 -42.88
C HIS A 1149 23.45 5.26 -41.93
N LEU A 1150 23.62 4.97 -40.63
CA LEU A 1150 24.15 5.95 -39.67
C LEU A 1150 25.55 6.45 -40.07
N ASN A 1151 26.46 5.54 -40.45
CA ASN A 1151 27.80 5.88 -40.92
C ASN A 1151 27.79 6.72 -42.20
N THR A 1152 26.92 6.38 -43.15
CA THR A 1152 26.77 7.15 -44.40
C THR A 1152 26.34 8.58 -44.13
N GLN A 1153 25.41 8.80 -43.21
CA GLN A 1153 25.01 10.14 -42.78
C GLN A 1153 26.17 10.90 -42.11
N MET A 1154 26.95 10.23 -41.26
CA MET A 1154 28.09 10.86 -40.58
C MET A 1154 29.19 11.30 -41.55
N VAL A 1155 29.54 10.46 -42.53
CA VAL A 1155 30.57 10.76 -43.53
C VAL A 1155 30.10 11.82 -44.54
N GLY A 1156 28.80 11.86 -44.85
CA GLY A 1156 28.21 12.81 -45.79
C GLY A 1156 28.02 14.24 -45.26
N ALA A 1157 28.14 14.45 -43.94
CA ALA A 1157 27.89 15.74 -43.30
C ALA A 1157 29.00 16.77 -43.59
N LYS A 1158 28.64 17.92 -44.19
CA LYS A 1158 29.55 19.05 -44.39
C LYS A 1158 29.59 19.92 -43.14
N ASN A 1159 30.40 19.57 -42.15
CA ASN A 1159 30.51 20.36 -40.93
C ASN A 1159 31.62 21.42 -41.00
N GLU A 1160 31.35 22.59 -40.42
CA GLU A 1160 32.39 23.56 -40.07
C GLU A 1160 33.34 22.94 -39.02
N LYS A 1161 34.64 23.27 -39.09
CA LYS A 1161 35.63 22.77 -38.13
C LYS A 1161 35.19 23.07 -36.69
N GLY A 1162 34.91 22.02 -35.92
CA GLY A 1162 34.55 22.13 -34.50
C GLY A 1162 33.06 21.95 -34.17
N SER A 1163 32.19 21.63 -35.15
CA SER A 1163 30.76 21.31 -34.92
C SER A 1163 30.49 19.80 -34.93
N ARG A 1164 29.68 19.32 -33.97
CA ARG A 1164 29.19 17.93 -33.89
C ARG A 1164 28.30 17.60 -35.08
N THR A 1165 28.33 16.35 -35.54
CA THR A 1165 27.48 15.86 -36.64
C THR A 1165 26.12 15.42 -36.13
N VAL A 1166 25.05 15.96 -36.69
CA VAL A 1166 23.69 15.50 -36.40
C VAL A 1166 23.34 14.31 -37.31
N VAL A 1167 22.93 13.20 -36.71
CA VAL A 1167 22.55 11.96 -37.41
C VAL A 1167 21.06 11.71 -37.19
N ASN A 1168 20.31 11.48 -38.27
CA ASN A 1168 18.89 11.15 -38.21
C ASN A 1168 18.71 9.63 -38.07
N VAL A 1169 18.44 9.21 -36.84
CA VAL A 1169 18.31 7.80 -36.43
C VAL A 1169 17.01 7.20 -36.99
N ALA A 1170 15.93 7.98 -37.05
CA ALA A 1170 14.66 7.55 -37.64
C ALA A 1170 14.80 7.24 -39.14
N ALA A 1171 15.58 8.05 -39.87
CA ALA A 1171 15.86 7.83 -41.29
C ALA A 1171 16.70 6.55 -41.49
N ALA A 1172 17.71 6.33 -40.65
CA ALA A 1172 18.52 5.11 -40.72
C ALA A 1172 17.70 3.84 -40.44
N LEU A 1173 16.77 3.89 -39.47
CA LEU A 1173 15.84 2.79 -39.19
C LEU A 1173 14.98 2.50 -40.43
N ARG A 1174 14.36 3.55 -41.00
CA ARG A 1174 13.53 3.42 -42.19
C ARG A 1174 14.31 2.77 -43.32
N ASP A 1175 15.47 3.28 -43.67
CA ASP A 1175 16.23 2.81 -44.84
C ASP A 1175 16.72 1.37 -44.64
N ALA A 1176 17.12 0.99 -43.42
CA ALA A 1176 17.45 -0.40 -43.08
C ALA A 1176 16.24 -1.34 -43.25
N VAL A 1177 15.07 -0.94 -42.75
CA VAL A 1177 13.83 -1.73 -42.89
C VAL A 1177 13.37 -1.80 -44.35
N ARG A 1178 13.48 -0.72 -45.13
CA ARG A 1178 13.18 -0.72 -46.58
C ARG A 1178 14.01 -1.75 -47.35
N GLU A 1179 15.31 -1.83 -47.05
CA GLU A 1179 16.17 -2.84 -47.65
C GLU A 1179 15.80 -4.27 -47.25
N MET A 1180 15.39 -4.47 -46.00
CA MET A 1180 14.92 -5.79 -45.53
C MET A 1180 13.58 -6.19 -46.15
N MET A 1181 12.71 -5.22 -46.44
CA MET A 1181 11.42 -5.42 -47.12
C MET A 1181 11.53 -5.61 -48.65
N ASP A 1182 12.67 -5.24 -49.25
CA ASP A 1182 12.84 -5.29 -50.71
C ASP A 1182 12.53 -6.70 -51.25
N LYS A 1183 11.89 -6.75 -52.42
CA LYS A 1183 11.48 -8.03 -53.05
C LYS A 1183 12.67 -8.96 -53.34
N LYS A 1184 13.87 -8.42 -53.50
CA LYS A 1184 15.14 -9.16 -53.70
C LYS A 1184 15.64 -9.79 -52.41
N SER A 1185 15.26 -9.26 -51.24
CA SER A 1185 15.62 -9.76 -49.91
C SER A 1185 14.68 -10.89 -49.49
N VAL A 1186 14.73 -12.02 -50.23
CA VAL A 1186 13.78 -13.14 -50.10
C VAL A 1186 13.68 -13.68 -48.67
N GLU A 1187 14.80 -13.65 -47.93
CA GLU A 1187 14.94 -14.18 -46.57
C GLU A 1187 14.34 -13.26 -45.50
N THR A 1188 14.39 -11.93 -45.70
CA THR A 1188 13.97 -10.95 -44.69
C THR A 1188 12.66 -10.24 -44.99
N ARG A 1189 12.07 -10.39 -46.20
CA ARG A 1189 10.89 -9.61 -46.63
C ARG A 1189 9.60 -9.82 -45.82
N LEU A 1190 9.55 -10.83 -44.95
CA LEU A 1190 8.38 -11.13 -44.12
C LEU A 1190 8.42 -10.31 -42.82
N PRO A 1191 7.25 -9.86 -42.31
CA PRO A 1191 7.18 -8.89 -41.23
C PRO A 1191 7.86 -9.37 -39.94
N TYR A 1192 7.88 -10.67 -39.69
CA TYR A 1192 8.60 -11.25 -38.56
C TYR A 1192 10.07 -10.77 -38.42
N PHE A 1193 10.75 -10.55 -39.56
CA PHE A 1193 12.18 -10.22 -39.58
C PHE A 1193 12.49 -8.73 -39.52
N TRP A 1194 11.54 -7.83 -39.77
CA TRP A 1194 11.80 -6.39 -39.84
C TRP A 1194 10.85 -5.53 -39.01
N ALA A 1195 9.62 -5.99 -38.76
CA ALA A 1195 8.61 -5.20 -38.05
C ALA A 1195 8.78 -5.23 -36.52
N SER A 1196 9.74 -6.01 -36.00
CA SER A 1196 10.04 -6.06 -34.55
C SER A 1196 10.83 -4.83 -34.09
N PHE A 1197 11.57 -4.19 -34.99
CA PHE A 1197 12.49 -3.11 -34.64
C PHE A 1197 11.74 -1.80 -34.44
N VAL A 1198 11.73 -1.31 -33.20
CA VAL A 1198 11.09 -0.06 -32.81
C VAL A 1198 12.12 0.89 -32.23
N LEU A 1199 12.03 2.17 -32.58
CA LEU A 1199 12.89 3.23 -32.07
C LEU A 1199 12.06 4.15 -31.18
N HIS A 1200 12.44 4.25 -29.91
CA HIS A 1200 11.80 5.10 -28.92
C HIS A 1200 12.67 6.33 -28.59
N GLY A 1201 12.04 7.47 -28.26
CA GLY A 1201 12.74 8.67 -27.78
C GLY A 1201 12.90 9.77 -28.84
N CYS A 1202 14.12 10.26 -29.09
CA CYS A 1202 14.40 11.31 -30.08
C CYS A 1202 14.73 10.74 -31.47
N TRP A 1203 14.41 11.48 -32.53
CA TRP A 1203 14.64 11.06 -33.93
C TRP A 1203 16.06 11.28 -34.43
N PHE A 1204 16.86 12.07 -33.71
CA PHE A 1204 18.23 12.36 -34.06
C PHE A 1204 19.15 12.19 -32.85
N HIS A 1205 20.42 11.99 -33.14
CA HIS A 1205 21.48 11.97 -32.15
C HIS A 1205 22.72 12.69 -32.68
N THR A 1206 23.58 13.18 -31.79
CA THR A 1206 24.80 13.88 -32.19
C THR A 1206 26.02 12.99 -32.05
N ASN A 1207 26.83 12.91 -33.10
CA ASN A 1207 28.15 12.34 -33.03
C ASN A 1207 29.20 13.46 -32.79
N PRO A 1208 30.16 13.25 -31.88
CA PRO A 1208 31.25 14.19 -31.59
C PRO A 1208 32.08 14.61 -32.79
#